data_AF-A0A534ZU25-F1
#
_entry.id   AF-A0A534ZU25-F1
#
_cell.length_a   1.000
_cell.length_b   1.000
_cell.length_c   1.000
_cell.angle_alpha   90.00
_cell.angle_beta   90.00
_cell.angle_gamma   90.00
#
_symmetry.space_group_name_H-M   'P 1'
#
loop_
_entity.id
_entity.type
_entity.pdbx_description
1 polymer ?
#
loop_
_entity_poly.entity_id
_entity_poly.type
_entity_poly.pdbx_seq_one_letter_code
_entity_poly.pdbx_strand_id
1 'polypeptide(L)'
;MGIARTVVALAVMALLAGPSAAQTSPTETLVFAPIADTYVDSSSPTVNFNSDARLRADAVPARATYLRFAVSGVNGRAIGQARLRLQVSGPSAVTAGSVHLLGGHDWDEATLTWNSRPAIDGPALATVGPVPLGAIADFDVSGAITGDGVYDLAIDSPSSDAVSFVSSAAASGQKPSLVLTVAAPAAPTVTILNPADGAVFFLGDPVTLQATATDPTDGDLSALVGWTSSLQGDLGAGSLVTTTLAAGIHTLVASVTDSAGATGRASVAVTVRRPPAGDTPPLVAISAPVDGRLFAAGQPVTFAGSASDLEEGVLTGQLVWTSDLDGVLGTGGTFARPLTVGTHRISAVATDTAGLQGGAQVNVTVTAPLTREFTATADAYVDAAAPATNFGTNALLRADANVFRATYLRFAPTGVGTAVVRAILRLQVDGAVGAASDSGGALHAISDTGWQENAITFSTRPAIDGPALGTLGAVAPGQTVEFDVTPVVSGDGTYAFALTNGSSDSADYRSKEGGAPPRLIVTLAGNAPAVAITSPVDRATFAAGDPITLNGTATDLENGNLSASLLWTSSLDGPLGSGPAVVTAALRPGTHVLTAAATDSSGLRGQAQVTVSVQAPNQPPTVTITAPPRGASLPAGTPVTLAATASDAADGDLSAQLTWTSSLEGFLGTGGQLTTILTEGMHTITASVTDGGGLSGAAAVGVAVRPLSTVNAPPLVVIRSPLDGWAFVAGRPVTFTGTAADLEDGTLTGNLQWTSDLDGPLGTGGGFTRVLRAGTHHITATVTDAGGLRGGATVTATVVPPTTLAFTATADTYVDPKSAGRSFGTGAKLLARAAPLQETFLRFAVSGIGTASVEQARLRLTVGSGRADGSVSGGAIEAVDGPWSEATTYRTRPLVVGPVLATAGAVSPNQVVEFDVTSAVRGDGTVNLALVSPSNDSVAYRSREASVGKPQLIVTLGPPRLTLAGTFVDSYQNGTLTAGLRVDARAATFLGSDTNSYPLNLGGGSGVVFAGGAVLGQYDRLESWDAMHTSNNAGIAFSNAQFTVEGMRIDNVTDAIRPQNGGAFTVKGVWLSYIRDNCVEDDHLQDGLVDDSLFDGCYNAFSARPSPTIMTAGSNGATKLWTIQNSLVRLQPMPAPRAASADNLGHDGFFKWHLWGDPVNSLSPKLALYGNVFMAERVGQVGGDRMGIPPGELQGCANNVMVWLGTGPFPSALPPCFTVTTDRSVWDTAVGDWLRRHPDVRR
;
A
#
# COMPACT_ATOMS: atom_id res chain seq x y z
N MET A 1 -0.32 5.65 -47.63
CA MET A 1 -1.28 6.73 -47.35
C MET A 1 -2.28 6.21 -46.35
N GLY A 2 -2.54 6.94 -45.26
CA GLY A 2 -3.54 6.58 -44.24
C GLY A 2 -2.92 6.42 -42.85
N ILE A 3 -2.88 7.52 -42.12
CA ILE A 3 -2.39 7.71 -40.76
C ILE A 3 -3.46 7.18 -39.78
N ALA A 4 -3.07 6.42 -38.75
CA ALA A 4 -3.90 6.20 -37.56
C ALA A 4 -3.06 6.47 -36.31
N ARG A 5 -3.58 7.41 -35.50
CA ARG A 5 -2.97 7.98 -34.30
C ARG A 5 -3.20 7.05 -33.10
N THR A 6 -2.15 6.82 -32.32
CA THR A 6 -2.21 6.14 -31.01
C THR A 6 -2.27 7.23 -29.92
N VAL A 7 -3.32 7.20 -29.09
CA VAL A 7 -3.43 7.99 -27.86
C VAL A 7 -3.31 7.01 -26.70
N VAL A 8 -2.37 7.28 -25.80
CA VAL A 8 -2.09 6.55 -24.56
C VAL A 8 -2.91 7.19 -23.44
N ALA A 9 -3.64 6.39 -22.66
CA ALA A 9 -4.30 6.83 -21.43
C ALA A 9 -3.85 5.96 -20.25
N LEU A 10 -3.25 6.61 -19.25
CA LEU A 10 -3.02 6.10 -17.90
C LEU A 10 -4.26 6.40 -17.04
N ALA A 11 -4.73 5.44 -16.25
CA ALA A 11 -5.07 5.62 -14.82
C ALA A 11 -5.61 4.31 -14.21
N VAL A 12 -5.02 3.90 -13.10
CA VAL A 12 -5.57 2.97 -12.10
C VAL A 12 -5.72 3.76 -10.80
N MET A 13 -6.87 3.64 -10.13
CA MET A 13 -7.04 3.92 -8.70
C MET A 13 -7.51 2.63 -8.00
N ALA A 14 -7.05 2.45 -6.78
CA ALA A 14 -7.51 1.46 -5.81
C ALA A 14 -7.89 2.19 -4.50
N LEU A 15 -8.89 1.70 -3.75
CA LEU A 15 -8.73 1.11 -2.40
C LEU A 15 -10.04 1.01 -1.57
N LEU A 16 -10.08 -0.02 -0.71
CA LEU A 16 -10.60 -0.04 0.68
C LEU A 16 -9.72 -1.05 1.48
N ALA A 17 -9.31 -0.93 2.74
CA ALA A 17 -8.91 0.16 3.64
C ALA A 17 -8.10 -0.47 4.81
N GLY A 18 -6.94 0.09 5.15
CA GLY A 18 -6.05 -0.19 6.30
C GLY A 18 -5.23 1.08 6.60
N PRO A 19 -4.61 1.25 7.80
CA PRO A 19 -4.37 2.57 8.40
C PRO A 19 -3.40 3.47 7.60
N SER A 20 -3.77 4.73 7.49
CA SER A 20 -3.16 5.75 6.63
C SER A 20 -1.74 6.12 7.03
N ALA A 21 -0.75 5.67 6.25
CA ALA A 21 0.35 6.56 5.88
C ALA A 21 -0.25 7.70 5.05
N ALA A 22 0.13 8.96 5.29
CA ALA A 22 -0.34 10.09 4.50
C ALA A 22 0.03 9.89 3.02
N GLN A 23 -0.94 9.39 2.25
CA GLN A 23 -0.87 9.16 0.83
C GLN A 23 -0.80 10.54 0.16
N THR A 24 0.29 10.86 -0.52
CA THR A 24 0.36 12.08 -1.32
C THR A 24 -0.68 12.00 -2.43
N SER A 25 -1.58 12.99 -2.50
CA SER A 25 -2.65 13.03 -3.49
C SER A 25 -2.11 12.93 -4.92
N PRO A 26 -2.78 12.18 -5.82
CA PRO A 26 -2.36 12.08 -7.22
C PRO A 26 -2.34 13.47 -7.91
N THR A 27 -1.41 13.66 -8.85
CA THR A 27 -1.21 14.92 -9.59
C THR A 27 -1.18 14.71 -11.10
N GLU A 28 -1.60 15.72 -11.86
CA GLU A 28 -1.60 15.80 -13.33
C GLU A 28 -0.62 16.87 -13.83
N THR A 29 -0.10 16.77 -15.06
CA THR A 29 0.75 17.80 -15.69
C THR A 29 0.08 18.44 -16.90
N LEU A 30 0.01 19.78 -16.93
CA LEU A 30 -0.53 20.59 -18.03
C LEU A 30 0.61 21.36 -18.73
N VAL A 31 0.58 21.49 -20.06
CA VAL A 31 1.63 22.18 -20.84
C VAL A 31 1.00 23.19 -21.80
N PHE A 32 1.43 24.44 -21.71
CA PHE A 32 0.93 25.57 -22.52
C PHE A 32 2.02 26.12 -23.42
N ALA A 33 1.70 26.36 -24.69
CA ALA A 33 2.53 27.13 -25.61
C ALA A 33 2.25 28.64 -25.43
N PRO A 34 3.23 29.52 -25.69
CA PRO A 34 2.97 30.95 -25.68
C PRO A 34 1.98 31.30 -26.80
N ILE A 35 1.08 32.23 -26.51
CA ILE A 35 0.17 32.84 -27.49
C ILE A 35 0.76 34.13 -28.09
N ALA A 36 1.87 34.62 -27.55
CA ALA A 36 2.71 35.67 -28.13
C ALA A 36 4.14 35.59 -27.56
N ASP A 37 5.16 35.85 -28.38
CA ASP A 37 6.54 36.03 -27.92
C ASP A 37 7.37 36.97 -28.79
N THR A 38 8.00 37.97 -28.18
CA THR A 38 8.90 38.87 -28.90
C THR A 38 9.98 39.43 -27.98
N TYR A 39 10.91 40.22 -28.52
CA TYR A 39 11.85 41.00 -27.73
C TYR A 39 11.95 42.43 -28.24
N VAL A 40 12.50 43.30 -27.40
CA VAL A 40 12.76 44.71 -27.72
C VAL A 40 14.23 45.02 -27.55
N ASP A 41 14.74 45.98 -28.31
CA ASP A 41 16.16 46.34 -28.33
C ASP A 41 16.33 47.86 -28.27
N SER A 42 17.03 48.36 -27.25
CA SER A 42 17.26 49.79 -27.04
C SER A 42 18.06 50.46 -28.15
N SER A 43 18.87 49.70 -28.89
CA SER A 43 19.64 50.19 -30.05
C SER A 43 18.79 50.34 -31.31
N SER A 44 17.59 49.76 -31.33
CA SER A 44 16.64 49.80 -32.46
C SER A 44 15.24 50.16 -31.98
N PRO A 45 15.02 51.38 -31.45
CA PRO A 45 13.91 51.64 -30.56
C PRO A 45 12.50 51.62 -31.19
N THR A 46 12.43 51.64 -32.52
CA THR A 46 11.18 51.61 -33.31
C THR A 46 10.99 50.31 -34.09
N VAL A 47 11.86 49.32 -33.91
CA VAL A 47 11.80 48.04 -34.64
C VAL A 47 11.03 47.02 -33.79
N ASN A 48 10.14 46.28 -34.44
CA ASN A 48 9.46 45.11 -33.88
C ASN A 48 10.18 43.84 -34.34
N PHE A 49 10.34 42.86 -33.43
CA PHE A 49 11.11 41.64 -33.66
C PHE A 49 10.26 40.35 -33.58
N ASN A 50 8.95 40.43 -33.79
CA ASN A 50 8.03 39.28 -33.69
C ASN A 50 8.36 38.10 -34.63
N SER A 51 9.06 38.36 -35.73
CA SER A 51 9.43 37.36 -36.74
C SER A 51 10.86 36.84 -36.58
N ASP A 52 11.62 37.34 -35.60
CA ASP A 52 12.95 36.81 -35.29
C ASP A 52 12.81 35.41 -34.70
N ALA A 53 13.61 34.46 -35.19
CA ALA A 53 13.66 33.10 -34.69
C ALA A 53 14.28 33.00 -33.27
N ARG A 54 14.70 34.13 -32.70
CA ARG A 54 15.32 34.22 -31.38
C ARG A 54 14.66 35.28 -30.51
N LEU A 55 14.45 34.93 -29.25
CA LEU A 55 14.17 35.88 -28.17
C LEU A 55 15.50 36.29 -27.53
N ARG A 56 15.62 37.52 -27.02
CA ARG A 56 16.89 38.03 -26.46
C ARG A 56 16.71 38.80 -25.17
N ALA A 57 17.67 38.66 -24.27
CA ALA A 57 17.81 39.46 -23.06
C ALA A 57 19.28 39.87 -22.85
N ASP A 58 19.51 41.15 -22.56
CA ASP A 58 20.84 41.77 -22.52
C ASP A 58 20.79 43.09 -21.73
N ALA A 59 21.86 43.46 -21.04
CA ALA A 59 21.99 44.75 -20.38
C ALA A 59 22.50 45.86 -21.33
N VAL A 60 23.36 45.51 -22.32
CA VAL A 60 23.99 46.51 -23.21
C VAL A 60 24.22 45.96 -24.64
N PRO A 61 23.47 46.43 -25.66
CA PRO A 61 22.30 47.29 -25.54
C PRO A 61 21.21 46.59 -24.73
N ALA A 62 20.38 47.37 -24.04
CA ALA A 62 19.34 46.79 -23.20
C ALA A 62 18.31 46.07 -24.09
N ARG A 63 18.10 44.78 -23.81
CA ARG A 63 17.13 43.92 -24.48
C ARG A 63 16.31 43.16 -23.46
N ALA A 64 15.02 43.05 -23.72
CA ALA A 64 14.12 42.25 -22.90
C ALA A 64 13.17 41.45 -23.80
N THR A 65 12.89 40.22 -23.38
CA THR A 65 11.93 39.32 -24.00
C THR A 65 10.57 39.47 -23.31
N TYR A 66 9.48 39.31 -24.06
CA TYR A 66 8.10 39.33 -23.59
C TYR A 66 7.38 38.08 -24.11
N LEU A 67 6.63 37.40 -23.24
CA LEU A 67 5.94 36.14 -23.48
C LEU A 67 4.53 36.23 -22.91
N ARG A 68 3.52 35.73 -23.64
CA ARG A 68 2.14 35.63 -23.15
C ARG A 68 1.67 34.18 -23.18
N PHE A 69 1.04 33.71 -22.11
CA PHE A 69 0.41 32.39 -22.05
C PHE A 69 -1.07 32.53 -21.71
N ALA A 70 -1.92 31.71 -22.34
CA ALA A 70 -3.29 31.47 -21.90
C ALA A 70 -3.34 30.12 -21.19
N VAL A 71 -3.51 30.14 -19.87
CA VAL A 71 -3.63 28.95 -19.02
C VAL A 71 -5.11 28.61 -18.89
N SER A 72 -5.44 27.34 -19.16
CA SER A 72 -6.79 26.79 -19.03
C SER A 72 -6.74 25.32 -18.58
N GLY A 73 -7.80 24.83 -17.94
CA GLY A 73 -7.90 23.44 -17.49
C GLY A 73 -7.36 23.18 -16.07
N VAL A 74 -6.94 24.22 -15.34
CA VAL A 74 -6.63 24.11 -13.91
C VAL A 74 -7.92 23.92 -13.10
N ASN A 75 -9.03 24.57 -13.49
CA ASN A 75 -10.37 24.36 -12.90
C ASN A 75 -10.42 24.50 -11.36
N GLY A 76 -9.65 25.44 -10.80
CA GLY A 76 -9.59 25.67 -9.34
C GLY A 76 -8.80 24.62 -8.55
N ARG A 77 -8.19 23.63 -9.22
CA ARG A 77 -7.34 22.61 -8.58
C ARG A 77 -6.04 23.25 -8.10
N ALA A 78 -5.51 22.75 -6.98
CA ALA A 78 -4.26 23.27 -6.43
C ALA A 78 -3.10 23.03 -7.41
N ILE A 79 -2.40 24.11 -7.77
CA ILE A 79 -1.17 24.05 -8.56
C ILE A 79 -0.01 23.74 -7.61
N GLY A 80 0.60 22.57 -7.76
CA GLY A 80 1.78 22.17 -7.01
C GLY A 80 3.08 22.77 -7.56
N GLN A 81 3.15 23.03 -8.88
CA GLN A 81 4.31 23.65 -9.53
C GLN A 81 3.92 24.32 -10.86
N ALA A 82 4.58 25.42 -11.24
CA ALA A 82 4.53 26.01 -12.58
C ALA A 82 5.94 26.41 -13.07
N ARG A 83 6.30 26.03 -14.30
CA ARG A 83 7.66 26.10 -14.85
C ARG A 83 7.66 26.69 -16.27
N LEU A 84 8.32 27.82 -16.48
CA LEU A 84 8.56 28.37 -17.82
C LEU A 84 9.86 27.79 -18.38
N ARG A 85 9.79 27.15 -19.55
CA ARG A 85 10.88 26.41 -20.17
C ARG A 85 11.22 27.02 -21.52
N LEU A 86 12.47 27.45 -21.71
CA LEU A 86 12.97 28.06 -22.95
C LEU A 86 14.27 27.38 -23.38
N GLN A 87 14.38 26.94 -24.64
CA GLN A 87 15.65 26.42 -25.13
C GLN A 87 16.63 27.56 -25.46
N VAL A 88 17.87 27.45 -24.98
CA VAL A 88 18.93 28.42 -25.25
C VAL A 88 19.46 28.25 -26.68
N SER A 89 19.36 29.31 -27.47
CA SER A 89 19.86 29.41 -28.85
C SER A 89 21.14 30.24 -28.98
N GLY A 90 21.49 31.00 -27.93
CA GLY A 90 22.76 31.69 -27.77
C GLY A 90 23.07 31.84 -26.28
N PRO A 91 24.05 31.10 -25.72
CA PRO A 91 24.28 31.09 -24.28
C PRO A 91 24.99 32.37 -23.81
N SER A 92 24.61 32.85 -22.63
CA SER A 92 25.40 33.78 -21.83
C SER A 92 26.27 32.99 -20.85
N ALA A 93 27.52 33.41 -20.65
CA ALA A 93 28.40 32.84 -19.64
C ALA A 93 27.98 33.23 -18.21
N VAL A 94 27.03 34.16 -18.05
CA VAL A 94 26.64 34.74 -16.76
C VAL A 94 25.25 34.30 -16.32
N THR A 95 24.23 34.39 -17.18
CA THR A 95 22.83 34.19 -16.78
C THR A 95 21.92 33.91 -17.97
N ALA A 96 20.90 33.07 -17.78
CA ALA A 96 19.77 32.97 -18.70
C ALA A 96 18.72 34.09 -18.48
N GLY A 97 19.02 35.06 -17.62
CA GLY A 97 18.14 36.20 -17.36
C GLY A 97 17.22 35.99 -16.16
N SER A 98 16.39 36.99 -15.90
CA SER A 98 15.39 37.00 -14.81
C SER A 98 14.00 37.10 -15.40
N VAL A 99 13.08 36.23 -14.99
CA VAL A 99 11.68 36.28 -15.42
C VAL A 99 10.84 37.09 -14.44
N HIS A 100 9.93 37.90 -14.95
CA HIS A 100 9.03 38.78 -14.21
C HIS A 100 7.59 38.54 -14.68
N LEU A 101 6.61 38.64 -13.77
CA LEU A 101 5.20 38.80 -14.14
C LEU A 101 4.90 40.27 -14.39
N LEU A 102 4.21 40.60 -15.47
CA LEU A 102 3.80 41.97 -15.78
C LEU A 102 2.42 42.26 -15.20
N GLY A 103 2.23 43.49 -14.69
CA GLY A 103 0.94 43.93 -14.14
C GLY A 103 -0.14 44.25 -15.18
N GLY A 104 0.20 44.33 -16.47
CA GLY A 104 -0.72 44.73 -17.54
C GLY A 104 -0.61 43.89 -18.81
N HIS A 105 -1.71 43.82 -19.57
CA HIS A 105 -1.87 42.96 -20.76
C HIS A 105 -1.97 43.73 -22.09
N ASP A 106 -1.66 45.03 -22.08
CA ASP A 106 -1.99 45.92 -23.20
C ASP A 106 -0.97 45.89 -24.35
N TRP A 107 0.01 44.98 -24.30
CA TRP A 107 0.98 44.83 -25.38
C TRP A 107 0.51 43.85 -26.46
N ASP A 108 0.91 44.16 -27.70
CA ASP A 108 0.64 43.36 -28.89
C ASP A 108 1.95 42.98 -29.56
N GLU A 109 2.16 41.68 -29.74
CA GLU A 109 3.36 41.09 -30.33
C GLU A 109 3.73 41.69 -31.68
N ALA A 110 2.75 42.01 -32.53
CA ALA A 110 2.96 42.50 -33.89
C ALA A 110 3.38 43.98 -33.94
N THR A 111 3.21 44.72 -32.85
CA THR A 111 3.48 46.16 -32.78
C THR A 111 4.44 46.57 -31.67
N LEU A 112 4.88 45.62 -30.84
CA LEU A 112 5.79 45.90 -29.73
C LEU A 112 7.15 46.39 -30.21
N THR A 113 7.58 47.55 -29.72
CA THR A 113 8.91 48.12 -29.97
C THR A 113 9.51 48.52 -28.64
N TRP A 114 10.79 48.90 -28.60
CA TRP A 114 11.39 49.45 -27.39
C TRP A 114 10.59 50.64 -26.84
N ASN A 115 10.13 51.55 -27.70
CA ASN A 115 9.40 52.75 -27.28
C ASN A 115 7.98 52.47 -26.76
N SER A 116 7.35 51.37 -27.21
CA SER A 116 5.98 51.00 -26.83
C SER A 116 5.91 49.86 -25.80
N ARG A 117 7.05 49.34 -25.33
CA ARG A 117 7.09 48.22 -24.39
C ARG A 117 6.44 48.54 -23.05
N PRO A 118 5.71 47.60 -22.44
CA PRO A 118 5.35 47.68 -21.03
C PRO A 118 6.58 47.79 -20.15
N ALA A 119 6.46 48.55 -19.06
CA ALA A 119 7.47 48.51 -18.01
C ALA A 119 7.53 47.11 -17.39
N ILE A 120 8.73 46.62 -17.11
CA ILE A 120 8.92 45.42 -16.29
C ILE A 120 8.77 45.88 -14.83
N ASP A 121 7.54 45.81 -14.33
CA ASP A 121 7.09 46.42 -13.07
C ASP A 121 6.94 45.41 -11.93
N GLY A 122 6.79 44.12 -12.25
CA GLY A 122 6.78 43.04 -11.27
C GLY A 122 8.17 42.63 -10.76
N PRO A 123 8.26 42.04 -9.56
CA PRO A 123 9.51 41.50 -9.04
C PRO A 123 9.98 40.31 -9.90
N ALA A 124 11.29 40.06 -9.90
CA ALA A 124 11.84 38.86 -10.52
C ALA A 124 11.31 37.62 -9.77
N LEU A 125 10.62 36.74 -10.49
CA LEU A 125 10.09 35.49 -9.97
C LEU A 125 11.19 34.42 -9.87
N ALA A 126 12.05 34.36 -10.89
CA ALA A 126 13.20 33.47 -10.93
C ALA A 126 14.31 34.07 -11.81
N THR A 127 15.56 33.87 -11.39
CA THR A 127 16.75 34.14 -12.21
C THR A 127 17.49 32.84 -12.40
N VAL A 128 17.75 32.47 -13.65
CA VAL A 128 18.45 31.22 -13.99
C VAL A 128 19.89 31.55 -14.34
N GLY A 129 20.84 30.80 -13.78
CA GLY A 129 22.27 30.96 -14.07
C GLY A 129 22.64 30.64 -15.53
N PRO A 130 23.93 30.53 -15.87
CA PRO A 130 24.34 30.24 -17.24
C PRO A 130 23.84 28.87 -17.68
N VAL A 131 23.22 28.80 -18.86
CA VAL A 131 22.66 27.57 -19.44
C VAL A 131 23.34 27.30 -20.79
N PRO A 132 23.89 26.09 -21.03
CA PRO A 132 24.58 25.77 -22.27
C PRO A 132 23.70 25.85 -23.51
N LEU A 133 24.32 26.04 -24.68
CA LEU A 133 23.64 26.02 -25.99
C LEU A 133 22.84 24.71 -26.16
N GLY A 134 21.57 24.83 -26.55
CA GLY A 134 20.67 23.70 -26.79
C GLY A 134 20.01 23.12 -25.53
N ALA A 135 20.43 23.52 -24.33
CA ALA A 135 19.77 23.13 -23.08
C ALA A 135 18.55 24.03 -22.79
N ILE A 136 17.69 23.58 -21.87
CA ILE A 136 16.49 24.30 -21.45
C ILE A 136 16.83 25.18 -20.23
N ALA A 137 16.64 26.48 -20.37
CA ALA A 137 16.51 27.39 -19.25
C ALA A 137 15.13 27.19 -18.63
N ASP A 138 15.11 26.78 -17.37
CA ASP A 138 13.93 26.31 -16.66
C ASP A 138 13.67 27.23 -15.46
N PHE A 139 12.71 28.14 -15.62
CA PHE A 139 12.34 29.15 -14.65
C PHE A 139 11.15 28.67 -13.81
N ASP A 140 11.30 28.65 -12.48
CA ASP A 140 10.19 28.36 -11.58
C ASP A 140 9.31 29.61 -11.41
N VAL A 141 8.05 29.51 -11.84
CA VAL A 141 7.05 30.59 -11.77
C VAL A 141 5.84 30.18 -10.93
N SER A 142 5.97 29.16 -10.08
CA SER A 142 4.87 28.54 -9.32
C SER A 142 4.05 29.53 -8.48
N GLY A 143 4.72 30.55 -7.89
CA GLY A 143 4.04 31.56 -7.08
C GLY A 143 3.27 32.63 -7.88
N ALA A 144 3.45 32.68 -9.20
CA ALA A 144 2.84 33.68 -10.07
C ALA A 144 1.64 33.15 -10.87
N ILE A 145 1.62 31.85 -11.18
CA ILE A 145 0.53 31.21 -11.92
C ILE A 145 -0.42 30.56 -10.93
N THR A 146 -1.58 31.20 -10.68
CA THR A 146 -2.49 30.83 -9.59
C THR A 146 -3.75 30.10 -10.05
N GLY A 147 -3.97 29.98 -11.35
CA GLY A 147 -5.17 29.35 -11.94
C GLY A 147 -5.31 29.64 -13.43
N ASP A 148 -6.50 29.42 -13.97
CA ASP A 148 -6.82 29.73 -15.36
C ASP A 148 -6.81 31.26 -15.59
N GLY A 149 -6.23 31.69 -16.71
CA GLY A 149 -6.05 33.12 -17.01
C GLY A 149 -4.97 33.41 -18.04
N VAL A 150 -4.81 34.70 -18.37
CA VAL A 150 -3.73 35.19 -19.24
C VAL A 150 -2.58 35.68 -18.39
N TYR A 151 -1.38 35.21 -18.68
CA TYR A 151 -0.16 35.57 -17.95
C TYR A 151 0.86 36.17 -18.91
N ASP A 152 1.29 37.40 -18.62
CA ASP A 152 2.33 38.11 -19.35
C ASP A 152 3.63 38.11 -18.56
N LEU A 153 4.67 37.57 -19.18
CA LEU A 153 5.99 37.41 -18.59
C LEU A 153 7.01 38.23 -19.38
N ALA A 154 7.97 38.83 -18.68
CA ALA A 154 9.13 39.44 -19.30
C ALA A 154 10.42 38.80 -18.81
N ILE A 155 11.43 38.72 -19.66
CA ILE A 155 12.78 38.29 -19.29
C ILE A 155 13.76 39.42 -19.59
N ASP A 156 14.42 39.92 -18.56
CA ASP A 156 15.54 40.84 -18.68
C ASP A 156 16.87 40.15 -18.31
N SER A 157 17.98 40.86 -18.50
CA SER A 157 19.29 40.38 -18.07
C SER A 157 20.09 41.51 -17.45
N PRO A 158 20.69 41.29 -16.25
CA PRO A 158 21.65 42.23 -15.69
C PRO A 158 23.04 42.14 -16.35
N SER A 159 23.26 41.17 -17.24
CA SER A 159 24.54 40.92 -17.92
C SER A 159 24.57 41.58 -19.30
N SER A 160 25.70 42.20 -19.66
CA SER A 160 25.99 42.66 -21.02
C SER A 160 26.46 41.53 -21.97
N ASP A 161 26.54 40.30 -21.46
CA ASP A 161 26.79 39.09 -22.24
C ASP A 161 25.44 38.47 -22.60
N ALA A 162 24.91 38.84 -23.76
CA ALA A 162 23.55 38.56 -24.19
C ALA A 162 23.19 37.07 -24.14
N VAL A 163 21.97 36.76 -23.70
CA VAL A 163 21.37 35.44 -23.88
C VAL A 163 20.31 35.48 -24.98
N SER A 164 20.21 34.40 -25.74
CA SER A 164 19.15 34.19 -26.73
C SER A 164 18.44 32.86 -26.53
N PHE A 165 17.12 32.86 -26.71
CA PHE A 165 16.25 31.67 -26.67
C PHE A 165 15.66 31.38 -28.04
N VAL A 166 15.17 30.16 -28.25
CA VAL A 166 14.35 29.81 -29.40
C VAL A 166 12.98 30.49 -29.27
N SER A 167 12.55 31.25 -30.28
CA SER A 167 11.21 31.87 -30.31
C SER A 167 10.17 30.92 -30.93
N SER A 168 8.89 31.26 -30.82
CA SER A 168 7.81 30.52 -31.50
C SER A 168 7.89 30.61 -33.03
N ALA A 169 8.56 31.65 -33.56
CA ALA A 169 8.81 31.83 -34.98
C ALA A 169 9.94 30.92 -35.52
N ALA A 170 10.71 30.26 -34.66
CA ALA A 170 11.77 29.35 -35.08
C ALA A 170 11.24 28.09 -35.78
N ALA A 171 11.91 27.68 -36.86
CA ALA A 171 11.59 26.48 -37.62
C ALA A 171 12.08 25.17 -36.96
N SER A 172 13.01 25.25 -36.01
CA SER A 172 13.61 24.11 -35.32
C SER A 172 14.07 24.50 -33.92
N GLY A 173 14.15 23.53 -33.02
CA GLY A 173 14.39 23.76 -31.59
C GLY A 173 13.09 23.70 -30.77
N GLN A 174 13.22 23.53 -29.46
CA GLN A 174 12.10 23.52 -28.53
C GLN A 174 11.65 24.96 -28.26
N LYS A 175 10.44 25.27 -28.74
CA LYS A 175 9.74 26.54 -28.51
C LYS A 175 9.45 26.75 -27.02
N PRO A 176 9.20 27.99 -26.58
CA PRO A 176 8.87 28.25 -25.17
C PRO A 176 7.65 27.45 -24.73
N SER A 177 7.63 27.01 -23.47
CA SER A 177 6.44 26.38 -22.88
C SER A 177 6.30 26.69 -21.39
N LEU A 178 5.06 26.77 -20.91
CA LEU A 178 4.71 26.87 -19.51
C LEU A 178 4.12 25.54 -19.05
N VAL A 179 4.73 24.88 -18.06
CA VAL A 179 4.36 23.55 -17.58
C VAL A 179 3.85 23.64 -16.15
N LEU A 180 2.64 23.16 -15.89
CA LEU A 180 2.03 23.13 -14.55
C LEU A 180 1.89 21.69 -14.05
N THR A 181 2.10 21.46 -12.76
CA THR A 181 1.68 20.24 -12.05
C THR A 181 0.51 20.61 -11.14
N VAL A 182 -0.64 19.97 -11.30
CA VAL A 182 -1.89 20.26 -10.58
C VAL A 182 -2.42 19.02 -9.86
N ALA A 183 -3.24 19.18 -8.82
CA ALA A 183 -3.94 18.05 -8.20
C ALA A 183 -4.82 17.32 -9.23
N ALA A 184 -4.84 15.99 -9.20
CA ALA A 184 -5.77 15.20 -10.02
C ALA A 184 -7.22 15.43 -9.53
N PRO A 185 -8.23 15.37 -10.42
CA PRO A 185 -9.63 15.47 -10.00
C PRO A 185 -10.00 14.29 -9.10
N ALA A 186 -10.86 14.52 -8.10
CA ALA A 186 -11.40 13.46 -7.27
C ALA A 186 -12.31 12.57 -8.15
N ALA A 187 -12.19 11.25 -8.04
CA ALA A 187 -13.08 10.36 -8.79
C ALA A 187 -14.38 10.11 -7.99
N PRO A 188 -15.53 9.92 -8.67
CA PRO A 188 -16.76 9.51 -8.03
C PRO A 188 -16.60 8.21 -7.24
N THR A 189 -17.22 8.13 -6.07
CA THR A 189 -17.37 6.88 -5.34
C THR A 189 -18.60 6.15 -5.87
N VAL A 190 -18.41 4.98 -6.48
CA VAL A 190 -19.50 4.13 -7.00
C VAL A 190 -19.70 2.93 -6.07
N THR A 191 -20.95 2.58 -5.79
CA THR A 191 -21.31 1.40 -5.00
C THR A 191 -22.40 0.61 -5.71
N ILE A 192 -22.15 -0.67 -6.00
CA ILE A 192 -23.16 -1.59 -6.53
C ILE A 192 -24.01 -2.09 -5.35
N LEU A 193 -25.33 -1.87 -5.44
CA LEU A 193 -26.32 -2.30 -4.46
C LEU A 193 -26.95 -3.65 -4.85
N ASN A 194 -27.10 -3.92 -6.15
CA ASN A 194 -27.61 -5.18 -6.68
C ASN A 194 -27.05 -5.42 -8.10
N PRO A 195 -26.75 -6.67 -8.51
CA PRO A 195 -26.78 -7.90 -7.71
C PRO A 195 -25.66 -7.97 -6.67
N ALA A 196 -25.84 -8.80 -5.64
CA ALA A 196 -24.78 -9.12 -4.69
C ALA A 196 -23.63 -9.88 -5.37
N ASP A 197 -22.41 -9.70 -4.85
CA ASP A 197 -21.25 -10.45 -5.32
C ASP A 197 -21.44 -11.96 -5.08
N GLY A 198 -21.19 -12.75 -6.12
CA GLY A 198 -21.45 -14.19 -6.14
C GLY A 198 -22.90 -14.59 -6.45
N ALA A 199 -23.80 -13.65 -6.76
CA ALA A 199 -25.19 -13.99 -7.11
C ALA A 199 -25.27 -14.95 -8.31
N VAL A 200 -26.27 -15.83 -8.28
CA VAL A 200 -26.47 -16.83 -9.33
C VAL A 200 -27.83 -16.66 -9.99
N PHE A 201 -27.81 -16.60 -11.32
CA PHE A 201 -28.98 -16.48 -12.19
C PHE A 201 -29.04 -17.66 -13.15
N PHE A 202 -30.21 -17.90 -13.72
CA PHE A 202 -30.41 -18.81 -14.83
C PHE A 202 -30.50 -18.06 -16.17
N LEU A 203 -30.16 -18.76 -17.26
CA LEU A 203 -30.25 -18.19 -18.60
C LEU A 203 -31.70 -17.79 -18.90
N GLY A 204 -31.94 -16.50 -19.09
CA GLY A 204 -33.27 -15.92 -19.32
C GLY A 204 -33.79 -15.08 -18.16
N ASP A 205 -33.20 -15.21 -16.97
CA ASP A 205 -33.59 -14.42 -15.80
C ASP A 205 -33.34 -12.93 -16.02
N PRO A 206 -34.28 -12.05 -15.65
CA PRO A 206 -34.01 -10.62 -15.57
C PRO A 206 -33.08 -10.32 -14.40
N VAL A 207 -31.92 -9.73 -14.70
CA VAL A 207 -30.94 -9.25 -13.74
C VAL A 207 -31.14 -7.75 -13.55
N THR A 208 -31.56 -7.35 -12.35
CA THR A 208 -31.64 -5.93 -11.97
C THR A 208 -30.28 -5.44 -11.47
N LEU A 209 -29.74 -4.43 -12.11
CA LEU A 209 -28.52 -3.73 -11.74
C LEU A 209 -28.89 -2.44 -11.02
N GLN A 210 -28.35 -2.24 -9.83
CA GLN A 210 -28.60 -1.04 -9.03
C GLN A 210 -27.30 -0.54 -8.42
N ALA A 211 -27.03 0.76 -8.55
CA ALA A 211 -25.84 1.39 -7.99
C ALA A 211 -26.11 2.83 -7.58
N THR A 212 -25.28 3.32 -6.68
CA THR A 212 -25.18 4.73 -6.34
C THR A 212 -23.81 5.25 -6.72
N ALA A 213 -23.74 6.54 -7.06
CA ALA A 213 -22.48 7.22 -7.28
C ALA A 213 -22.52 8.63 -6.69
N THR A 214 -21.50 9.00 -5.94
CA THR A 214 -21.38 10.35 -5.36
C THR A 214 -19.98 10.91 -5.57
N ASP A 215 -19.89 12.19 -5.84
CA ASP A 215 -18.64 12.92 -5.97
C ASP A 215 -18.61 14.12 -5.00
N PRO A 216 -17.49 14.41 -4.33
CA PRO A 216 -17.39 15.55 -3.41
C PRO A 216 -17.65 16.92 -4.06
N THR A 217 -17.45 17.04 -5.37
CA THR A 217 -17.60 18.28 -6.15
C THR A 217 -18.94 18.29 -6.90
N ASP A 218 -19.29 17.18 -7.56
CA ASP A 218 -20.50 17.12 -8.41
C ASP A 218 -21.76 16.62 -7.67
N GLY A 219 -21.65 16.12 -6.44
CA GLY A 219 -22.78 15.61 -5.67
C GLY A 219 -23.23 14.22 -6.13
N ASP A 220 -24.55 13.99 -6.22
CA ASP A 220 -25.10 12.69 -6.63
C ASP A 220 -25.04 12.50 -8.15
N LEU A 221 -24.25 11.52 -8.58
CA LEU A 221 -24.03 11.14 -9.97
C LEU A 221 -24.71 9.81 -10.33
N SER A 222 -25.55 9.25 -9.45
CA SER A 222 -26.12 7.90 -9.62
C SER A 222 -26.90 7.73 -10.93
N ALA A 223 -27.53 8.80 -11.43
CA ALA A 223 -28.26 8.78 -12.71
C ALA A 223 -27.36 8.58 -13.94
N LEU A 224 -26.04 8.80 -13.81
CA LEU A 224 -25.07 8.75 -14.90
C LEU A 224 -24.23 7.46 -14.90
N VAL A 225 -24.51 6.52 -13.99
CA VAL A 225 -23.79 5.24 -13.93
C VAL A 225 -24.03 4.43 -15.21
N GLY A 226 -22.96 4.05 -15.90
CA GLY A 226 -22.96 3.07 -16.98
C GLY A 226 -22.60 1.67 -16.47
N TRP A 227 -23.21 0.65 -17.04
CA TRP A 227 -23.02 -0.75 -16.66
C TRP A 227 -22.39 -1.56 -17.78
N THR A 228 -21.41 -2.39 -17.44
CA THR A 228 -20.79 -3.32 -18.39
C THR A 228 -20.63 -4.71 -17.80
N SER A 229 -20.55 -5.72 -18.66
CA SER A 229 -20.33 -7.14 -18.34
C SER A 229 -19.08 -7.63 -19.07
N SER A 230 -18.24 -8.41 -18.38
CA SER A 230 -17.05 -9.04 -18.98
C SER A 230 -17.34 -9.97 -20.17
N LEU A 231 -18.57 -10.47 -20.30
CA LEU A 231 -18.96 -11.39 -21.39
C LEU A 231 -19.90 -10.77 -22.43
N GLN A 232 -20.54 -9.65 -22.13
CA GLN A 232 -21.57 -9.04 -23.01
C GLN A 232 -21.34 -7.57 -23.32
N GLY A 233 -20.36 -6.91 -22.71
CA GLY A 233 -20.11 -5.49 -22.93
C GLY A 233 -21.17 -4.63 -22.26
N ASP A 234 -21.66 -3.60 -22.95
CA ASP A 234 -22.59 -2.60 -22.41
C ASP A 234 -23.95 -3.21 -22.02
N LEU A 235 -24.41 -2.88 -20.81
CA LEU A 235 -25.69 -3.33 -20.25
C LEU A 235 -26.68 -2.19 -20.06
N GLY A 236 -26.30 -0.95 -20.36
CA GLY A 236 -27.13 0.25 -20.21
C GLY A 236 -26.65 1.22 -19.13
N ALA A 237 -27.38 2.30 -18.93
CA ALA A 237 -27.03 3.38 -18.00
C ALA A 237 -28.19 3.78 -17.09
N GLY A 238 -27.86 4.28 -15.91
CA GLY A 238 -28.77 4.68 -14.84
C GLY A 238 -28.47 4.00 -13.50
N SER A 239 -29.03 4.58 -12.44
CA SER A 239 -28.95 4.03 -11.08
C SER A 239 -29.72 2.72 -10.91
N LEU A 240 -30.62 2.41 -11.85
CA LEU A 240 -31.41 1.18 -11.90
C LEU A 240 -31.57 0.73 -13.37
N VAL A 241 -31.05 -0.44 -13.71
CA VAL A 241 -31.15 -1.06 -15.03
C VAL A 241 -31.67 -2.49 -14.85
N THR A 242 -32.47 -3.01 -15.77
CA THR A 242 -32.83 -4.45 -15.78
C THR A 242 -32.47 -5.03 -17.14
N THR A 243 -31.71 -6.12 -17.15
CA THR A 243 -31.16 -6.74 -18.37
C THR A 243 -31.22 -8.27 -18.25
N THR A 244 -30.81 -9.00 -19.29
CA THR A 244 -30.58 -10.45 -19.21
C THR A 244 -29.12 -10.75 -19.54
N LEU A 245 -28.56 -11.76 -18.87
CA LEU A 245 -27.17 -12.14 -19.04
C LEU A 245 -27.02 -13.47 -19.79
N ALA A 246 -25.94 -13.61 -20.57
CA ALA A 246 -25.56 -14.84 -21.25
C ALA A 246 -25.06 -15.89 -20.25
N ALA A 247 -24.94 -17.16 -20.64
CA ALA A 247 -24.39 -18.16 -19.72
C ALA A 247 -22.88 -17.95 -19.50
N GLY A 248 -22.43 -17.98 -18.24
CA GLY A 248 -21.02 -17.80 -17.86
C GLY A 248 -20.85 -17.05 -16.54
N ILE A 249 -19.60 -16.78 -16.17
CA ILE A 249 -19.26 -15.93 -15.03
C ILE A 249 -19.03 -14.51 -15.55
N HIS A 250 -19.86 -13.58 -15.10
CA HIS A 250 -19.80 -12.18 -15.46
C HIS A 250 -19.12 -11.38 -14.36
N THR A 251 -18.19 -10.52 -14.71
CA THR A 251 -17.83 -9.36 -13.89
C THR A 251 -18.68 -8.20 -14.37
N LEU A 252 -19.63 -7.75 -13.55
CA LEU A 252 -20.47 -6.59 -13.79
C LEU A 252 -19.76 -5.37 -13.22
N VAL A 253 -19.57 -4.32 -14.03
CA VAL A 253 -18.90 -3.09 -13.64
C VAL A 253 -19.88 -1.93 -13.77
N ALA A 254 -20.11 -1.22 -12.67
CA ALA A 254 -20.76 0.08 -12.65
C ALA A 254 -19.68 1.16 -12.74
N SER A 255 -19.78 2.11 -13.67
CA SER A 255 -18.82 3.20 -13.78
C SER A 255 -19.50 4.53 -14.11
N VAL A 256 -19.01 5.62 -13.54
CA VAL A 256 -19.46 6.98 -13.90
C VAL A 256 -18.26 7.91 -14.00
N THR A 257 -18.31 8.84 -14.93
CA THR A 257 -17.33 9.91 -15.08
C THR A 257 -17.94 11.23 -14.63
N ASP A 258 -17.22 11.97 -13.81
CA ASP A 258 -17.63 13.25 -13.26
C ASP A 258 -17.49 14.40 -14.29
N SER A 259 -17.79 15.64 -13.87
CA SER A 259 -17.66 16.81 -14.76
C SER A 259 -16.21 17.20 -15.05
N ALA A 260 -15.26 16.75 -14.23
CA ALA A 260 -13.83 16.97 -14.36
C ALA A 260 -13.10 15.89 -15.20
N GLY A 261 -13.81 14.84 -15.64
CA GLY A 261 -13.29 13.74 -16.43
C GLY A 261 -12.72 12.56 -15.63
N ALA A 262 -12.84 12.54 -14.30
CA ALA A 262 -12.43 11.42 -13.46
C ALA A 262 -13.51 10.33 -13.39
N THR A 263 -13.12 9.06 -13.49
CA THR A 263 -14.06 7.93 -13.53
C THR A 263 -14.02 7.11 -12.24
N GLY A 264 -15.15 7.02 -11.56
CA GLY A 264 -15.40 6.07 -10.47
C GLY A 264 -15.89 4.73 -10.98
N ARG A 265 -15.51 3.61 -10.33
CA ARG A 265 -15.98 2.26 -10.70
C ARG A 265 -16.21 1.37 -9.49
N ALA A 266 -17.17 0.46 -9.59
CA ALA A 266 -17.36 -0.69 -8.71
C ALA A 266 -17.66 -1.94 -9.54
N SER A 267 -17.38 -3.13 -9.00
CA SER A 267 -17.64 -4.38 -9.71
C SER A 267 -18.11 -5.51 -8.79
N VAL A 268 -18.94 -6.40 -9.32
CA VAL A 268 -19.39 -7.65 -8.69
C VAL A 268 -19.30 -8.81 -9.67
N ALA A 269 -19.03 -10.01 -9.19
CA ALA A 269 -19.07 -11.23 -9.98
C ALA A 269 -20.44 -11.90 -9.86
N VAL A 270 -21.04 -12.33 -10.96
CA VAL A 270 -22.27 -13.13 -10.96
C VAL A 270 -22.12 -14.34 -11.87
N THR A 271 -22.78 -15.44 -11.53
CA THR A 271 -22.78 -16.66 -12.34
C THR A 271 -24.14 -16.83 -13.01
N VAL A 272 -24.15 -17.05 -14.32
CA VAL A 272 -25.36 -17.36 -15.08
C VAL A 272 -25.21 -18.78 -15.63
N ARG A 273 -26.12 -19.67 -15.27
CA ARG A 273 -26.08 -21.08 -15.69
C ARG A 273 -27.38 -21.51 -16.36
N ARG A 274 -27.39 -22.66 -17.03
CA ARG A 274 -28.65 -23.20 -17.58
C ARG A 274 -29.57 -23.67 -16.45
N PRO A 275 -30.89 -23.49 -16.57
CA PRO A 275 -31.86 -23.99 -15.60
C PRO A 275 -31.74 -25.52 -15.44
N PRO A 276 -31.96 -26.07 -14.24
CA PRO A 276 -32.11 -27.51 -14.04
C PRO A 276 -33.39 -28.02 -14.73
N ALA A 277 -33.49 -29.33 -14.98
CA ALA A 277 -34.70 -29.95 -15.51
C ALA A 277 -35.75 -30.08 -14.39
N GLY A 278 -36.56 -29.04 -14.21
CA GLY A 278 -37.62 -28.94 -13.20
C GLY A 278 -38.10 -27.49 -13.05
N ASP A 279 -39.24 -27.29 -12.37
CA ASP A 279 -39.79 -25.98 -12.05
C ASP A 279 -38.82 -25.18 -11.15
N THR A 280 -38.64 -23.89 -11.42
CA THR A 280 -37.69 -23.06 -10.66
C THR A 280 -38.44 -22.16 -9.68
N PRO A 281 -37.90 -21.85 -8.49
CA PRO A 281 -38.54 -20.86 -7.62
C PRO A 281 -38.49 -19.46 -8.23
N PRO A 282 -39.48 -18.59 -7.98
CA PRO A 282 -39.48 -17.22 -8.48
C PRO A 282 -38.21 -16.44 -8.10
N LEU A 283 -37.72 -15.59 -9.01
CA LEU A 283 -36.70 -14.59 -8.72
C LEU A 283 -37.37 -13.33 -8.18
N VAL A 284 -36.99 -12.90 -6.96
CA VAL A 284 -37.52 -11.71 -6.30
C VAL A 284 -36.41 -10.68 -6.08
N ALA A 285 -36.71 -9.41 -6.34
CA ALA A 285 -35.82 -8.28 -6.07
C ALA A 285 -36.57 -7.13 -5.35
N ILE A 286 -35.90 -6.50 -4.39
CA ILE A 286 -36.38 -5.29 -3.70
C ILE A 286 -35.61 -4.09 -4.26
N SER A 287 -36.31 -3.11 -4.82
CA SER A 287 -35.75 -1.85 -5.34
C SER A 287 -35.92 -0.67 -4.37
N ALA A 288 -36.86 -0.75 -3.43
CA ALA A 288 -36.98 0.13 -2.27
C ALA A 288 -37.68 -0.59 -1.10
N PRO A 289 -37.34 -0.29 0.18
CA PRO A 289 -36.28 0.62 0.61
C PRO A 289 -34.89 0.03 0.36
N VAL A 290 -33.87 0.89 0.35
CA VAL A 290 -32.46 0.46 0.27
C VAL A 290 -32.05 -0.18 1.61
N ASP A 291 -31.31 -1.29 1.55
CA ASP A 291 -30.79 -1.97 2.74
C ASP A 291 -29.92 -1.02 3.59
N GLY A 292 -30.10 -1.10 4.91
CA GLY A 292 -29.46 -0.24 5.91
C GLY A 292 -30.05 1.18 6.02
N ARG A 293 -31.08 1.56 5.25
CA ARG A 293 -31.59 2.93 5.29
C ARG A 293 -32.26 3.28 6.63
N LEU A 294 -31.98 4.49 7.12
CA LEU A 294 -32.61 5.09 8.29
C LEU A 294 -33.82 5.96 7.93
N PHE A 295 -34.85 5.87 8.76
CA PHE A 295 -36.07 6.67 8.69
C PHE A 295 -36.39 7.26 10.06
N ALA A 296 -37.01 8.44 10.09
CA ALA A 296 -37.54 9.00 11.34
C ALA A 296 -38.93 8.42 11.63
N ALA A 297 -39.27 8.25 12.91
CA ALA A 297 -40.61 7.81 13.33
C ALA A 297 -41.72 8.69 12.69
N GLY A 298 -42.67 8.06 12.02
CA GLY A 298 -43.78 8.73 11.32
C GLY A 298 -43.49 9.10 9.86
N GLN A 299 -42.26 8.95 9.37
CA GLN A 299 -41.94 9.08 7.96
C GLN A 299 -42.45 7.86 7.16
N PRO A 300 -43.21 8.02 6.06
CA PRO A 300 -43.57 6.92 5.18
C PRO A 300 -42.35 6.27 4.51
N VAL A 301 -42.25 4.94 4.57
CA VAL A 301 -41.24 4.13 3.86
C VAL A 301 -41.85 3.64 2.55
N THR A 302 -41.18 3.85 1.42
CA THR A 302 -41.59 3.31 0.12
C THR A 302 -41.05 1.89 -0.04
N PHE A 303 -41.95 0.95 -0.36
CA PHE A 303 -41.65 -0.42 -0.74
C PHE A 303 -41.85 -0.56 -2.24
N ALA A 304 -40.85 -1.07 -2.93
CA ALA A 304 -40.91 -1.36 -4.35
C ALA A 304 -40.08 -2.60 -4.65
N GLY A 305 -40.58 -3.49 -5.50
CA GLY A 305 -39.89 -4.72 -5.87
C GLY A 305 -40.50 -5.38 -7.10
N SER A 306 -39.77 -6.36 -7.64
CA SER A 306 -40.19 -7.17 -8.77
C SER A 306 -40.12 -8.65 -8.41
N ALA A 307 -40.99 -9.45 -9.04
CA ALA A 307 -40.88 -10.89 -9.02
C ALA A 307 -41.13 -11.43 -10.43
N SER A 308 -40.33 -12.39 -10.84
CA SER A 308 -40.51 -13.11 -12.09
C SER A 308 -40.10 -14.56 -11.91
N ASP A 309 -40.83 -15.43 -12.56
CA ASP A 309 -40.55 -16.84 -12.61
C ASP A 309 -40.20 -17.24 -14.05
N LEU A 310 -39.30 -18.20 -14.22
CA LEU A 310 -38.81 -18.59 -15.55
C LEU A 310 -39.91 -19.31 -16.34
N GLU A 311 -40.75 -20.07 -15.67
CA GLU A 311 -41.84 -20.87 -16.25
C GLU A 311 -43.14 -20.04 -16.38
N GLU A 312 -43.41 -19.11 -15.45
CA GLU A 312 -44.70 -18.40 -15.35
C GLU A 312 -44.63 -16.91 -15.74
N GLY A 313 -43.44 -16.34 -15.90
CA GLY A 313 -43.25 -14.93 -16.25
C GLY A 313 -43.42 -13.99 -15.05
N VAL A 314 -44.00 -12.80 -15.25
CA VAL A 314 -43.97 -11.74 -14.23
C VAL A 314 -44.96 -12.02 -13.08
N LEU A 315 -44.42 -12.20 -11.88
CA LEU A 315 -45.16 -12.43 -10.63
C LEU A 315 -45.19 -11.21 -9.70
N THR A 316 -44.68 -10.04 -10.11
CA THR A 316 -44.57 -8.83 -9.27
C THR A 316 -45.87 -8.43 -8.53
N GLY A 317 -47.04 -8.67 -9.13
CA GLY A 317 -48.34 -8.41 -8.50
C GLY A 317 -48.66 -9.33 -7.30
N GLN A 318 -47.96 -10.46 -7.19
CA GLN A 318 -48.14 -11.49 -6.16
C GLN A 318 -47.15 -11.35 -5.00
N LEU A 319 -46.29 -10.33 -5.01
CA LEU A 319 -45.37 -10.08 -3.92
C LEU A 319 -46.11 -9.87 -2.61
N VAL A 320 -45.68 -10.60 -1.56
CA VAL A 320 -46.12 -10.41 -0.19
C VAL A 320 -44.98 -9.80 0.61
N TRP A 321 -45.23 -8.63 1.20
CA TRP A 321 -44.24 -7.89 1.99
C TRP A 321 -44.51 -8.06 3.48
N THR A 322 -43.47 -8.39 4.22
CA THR A 322 -43.52 -8.56 5.67
C THR A 322 -42.38 -7.82 6.35
N SER A 323 -42.62 -7.33 7.55
CA SER A 323 -41.61 -6.93 8.52
C SER A 323 -41.65 -7.91 9.68
N ASP A 324 -40.48 -8.22 10.23
CA ASP A 324 -40.36 -8.95 11.48
C ASP A 324 -40.95 -8.23 12.71
N LEU A 325 -41.09 -6.89 12.69
CA LEU A 325 -41.73 -6.11 13.75
C LEU A 325 -43.20 -5.79 13.45
N ASP A 326 -43.50 -5.36 12.22
CA ASP A 326 -44.83 -4.86 11.85
C ASP A 326 -45.74 -5.92 11.19
N GLY A 327 -45.25 -7.15 11.04
CA GLY A 327 -45.97 -8.25 10.41
C GLY A 327 -46.20 -8.00 8.92
N VAL A 328 -47.36 -8.36 8.39
CA VAL A 328 -47.70 -8.15 6.98
C VAL A 328 -47.81 -6.65 6.69
N LEU A 329 -46.98 -6.17 5.77
CA LEU A 329 -46.91 -4.75 5.39
C LEU A 329 -47.86 -4.42 4.25
N GLY A 330 -47.96 -5.30 3.27
CA GLY A 330 -48.75 -5.11 2.05
C GLY A 330 -48.45 -6.16 0.98
N THR A 331 -49.09 -6.01 -0.18
CA THR A 331 -48.89 -6.87 -1.35
C THR A 331 -48.68 -6.04 -2.62
N GLY A 332 -48.04 -6.63 -3.64
CA GLY A 332 -47.83 -6.03 -4.95
C GLY A 332 -46.48 -5.31 -5.11
N GLY A 333 -46.23 -4.76 -6.30
CA GLY A 333 -44.92 -4.25 -6.70
C GLY A 333 -44.52 -2.89 -6.12
N THR A 334 -45.47 -2.06 -5.64
CA THR A 334 -45.13 -0.79 -4.97
C THR A 334 -46.22 -0.30 -4.02
N PHE A 335 -45.82 0.24 -2.86
CA PHE A 335 -46.67 0.97 -1.91
C PHE A 335 -45.80 1.78 -0.94
N ALA A 336 -46.40 2.66 -0.11
CA ALA A 336 -45.68 3.36 0.94
C ALA A 336 -46.43 3.29 2.27
N ARG A 337 -45.71 3.08 3.37
CA ARG A 337 -46.28 2.98 4.72
C ARG A 337 -45.25 3.39 5.78
N PRO A 338 -45.62 4.15 6.83
CA PRO A 338 -44.73 4.34 7.97
C PRO A 338 -44.56 3.03 8.74
N LEU A 339 -43.35 2.80 9.26
CA LEU A 339 -43.02 1.66 10.10
C LEU A 339 -42.92 2.09 11.57
N THR A 340 -43.12 1.16 12.51
CA THR A 340 -42.91 1.43 13.94
C THR A 340 -41.45 1.75 14.24
N VAL A 341 -41.15 2.33 15.41
CA VAL A 341 -39.75 2.52 15.84
C VAL A 341 -39.08 1.16 16.04
N GLY A 342 -37.88 0.98 15.49
CA GLY A 342 -37.10 -0.26 15.57
C GLY A 342 -36.38 -0.59 14.26
N THR A 343 -35.52 -1.60 14.30
CA THR A 343 -34.91 -2.18 13.09
C THR A 343 -35.83 -3.24 12.52
N HIS A 344 -36.25 -3.05 11.27
CA HIS A 344 -37.12 -3.96 10.53
C HIS A 344 -36.30 -4.75 9.51
N ARG A 345 -36.40 -6.08 9.53
CA ARG A 345 -36.08 -6.93 8.39
C ARG A 345 -37.31 -7.06 7.51
N ILE A 346 -37.28 -6.38 6.38
CA ILE A 346 -38.32 -6.38 5.36
C ILE A 346 -38.07 -7.56 4.44
N SER A 347 -39.06 -8.45 4.29
CA SER A 347 -39.02 -9.57 3.36
C SER A 347 -40.09 -9.41 2.29
N ALA A 348 -39.72 -9.58 1.02
CA ALA A 348 -40.63 -9.69 -0.11
C ALA A 348 -40.58 -11.13 -0.64
N VAL A 349 -41.73 -11.80 -0.73
CA VAL A 349 -41.82 -13.20 -1.16
C VAL A 349 -42.86 -13.34 -2.28
N ALA A 350 -42.55 -14.15 -3.30
CA ALA A 350 -43.49 -14.60 -4.33
C ALA A 350 -43.56 -16.14 -4.30
N THR A 351 -44.70 -16.71 -4.65
CA THR A 351 -44.92 -18.17 -4.76
C THR A 351 -45.47 -18.47 -6.15
N ASP A 352 -44.87 -19.42 -6.85
CA ASP A 352 -45.36 -19.88 -8.16
C ASP A 352 -46.58 -20.83 -8.01
N THR A 353 -47.13 -21.30 -9.14
CA THR A 353 -48.25 -22.25 -9.14
C THR A 353 -47.88 -23.68 -8.74
N ALA A 354 -46.59 -24.05 -8.79
CA ALA A 354 -46.07 -25.31 -8.25
C ALA A 354 -45.85 -25.27 -6.72
N GLY A 355 -45.98 -24.08 -6.11
CA GLY A 355 -45.81 -23.85 -4.69
C GLY A 355 -44.37 -23.58 -4.25
N LEU A 356 -43.42 -23.36 -5.16
CA LEU A 356 -42.06 -22.96 -4.80
C LEU A 356 -42.04 -21.46 -4.49
N GLN A 357 -41.17 -21.07 -3.56
CA GLN A 357 -41.09 -19.70 -3.06
C GLN A 357 -39.75 -19.06 -3.36
N GLY A 358 -39.83 -17.85 -3.91
CA GLY A 358 -38.72 -16.94 -4.07
C GLY A 358 -38.84 -15.77 -3.11
N GLY A 359 -37.71 -15.24 -2.60
CA GLY A 359 -37.77 -14.06 -1.75
C GLY A 359 -36.47 -13.27 -1.69
N ALA A 360 -36.62 -11.98 -1.34
CA ALA A 360 -35.53 -11.06 -1.06
C ALA A 360 -35.76 -10.34 0.27
N GLN A 361 -34.69 -9.85 0.88
CA GLN A 361 -34.74 -9.17 2.17
C GLN A 361 -33.87 -7.91 2.18
N VAL A 362 -34.33 -6.89 2.90
CA VAL A 362 -33.57 -5.68 3.25
C VAL A 362 -33.84 -5.31 4.70
N ASN A 363 -32.88 -4.68 5.37
CA ASN A 363 -33.00 -4.15 6.72
C ASN A 363 -33.17 -2.63 6.65
N VAL A 364 -34.06 -2.07 7.45
CA VAL A 364 -34.20 -0.62 7.64
C VAL A 364 -34.38 -0.31 9.11
N THR A 365 -33.97 0.87 9.57
CA THR A 365 -34.23 1.27 10.95
C THR A 365 -35.04 2.55 11.03
N VAL A 366 -36.10 2.52 11.84
CA VAL A 366 -36.87 3.70 12.24
C VAL A 366 -36.44 4.13 13.62
N THR A 367 -36.00 5.38 13.76
CA THR A 367 -35.52 5.94 15.04
C THR A 367 -36.55 6.86 15.67
N ALA A 368 -36.65 6.83 17.01
CA ALA A 368 -37.40 7.82 17.77
C ALA A 368 -36.55 9.10 17.90
N PRO A 369 -37.10 10.30 17.66
CA PRO A 369 -36.33 11.53 17.85
C PRO A 369 -36.10 11.81 19.35
N LEU A 370 -34.85 12.10 19.74
CA LEU A 370 -34.52 12.55 21.11
C LEU A 370 -34.64 14.07 21.18
N THR A 371 -35.21 14.62 22.25
CA THR A 371 -35.29 16.07 22.47
C THR A 371 -34.58 16.47 23.77
N ARG A 372 -33.71 17.47 23.70
CA ARG A 372 -33.07 18.14 24.83
C ARG A 372 -33.55 19.57 24.95
N GLU A 373 -33.63 20.08 26.17
CA GLU A 373 -34.11 21.42 26.45
C GLU A 373 -33.09 22.21 27.27
N PHE A 374 -32.80 23.44 26.84
CA PHE A 374 -31.85 24.35 27.44
C PHE A 374 -32.53 25.65 27.83
N THR A 375 -32.34 26.10 29.06
CA THR A 375 -32.80 27.43 29.49
C THR A 375 -31.79 28.50 29.03
N ALA A 376 -32.27 29.73 28.83
CA ALA A 376 -31.38 30.84 28.53
C ALA A 376 -30.30 31.01 29.62
N THR A 377 -29.05 31.10 29.19
CA THR A 377 -27.90 31.44 30.05
C THR A 377 -27.88 32.93 30.39
N ALA A 378 -28.39 33.75 29.48
CA ALA A 378 -28.58 35.18 29.67
C ALA A 378 -29.82 35.64 28.89
N ASP A 379 -30.61 36.53 29.48
CA ASP A 379 -31.67 37.28 28.84
C ASP A 379 -31.77 38.70 29.39
N ALA A 380 -32.02 39.65 28.50
CA ALA A 380 -32.23 41.05 28.88
C ALA A 380 -33.01 41.75 27.78
N TYR A 381 -33.67 42.85 28.09
CA TYR A 381 -34.08 43.80 27.06
C TYR A 381 -33.33 45.12 27.23
N VAL A 382 -33.29 45.90 26.15
CA VAL A 382 -32.76 47.26 26.16
C VAL A 382 -33.87 48.24 25.84
N ASP A 383 -33.76 49.46 26.34
CA ASP A 383 -34.76 50.51 26.20
C ASP A 383 -34.09 51.81 25.76
N ALA A 384 -34.46 52.34 24.58
CA ALA A 384 -33.87 53.56 24.06
C ALA A 384 -34.20 54.80 24.91
N ALA A 385 -35.31 54.80 25.66
CA ALA A 385 -35.65 55.87 26.59
C ALA A 385 -34.86 55.80 27.91
N ALA A 386 -34.18 54.68 28.19
CA ALA A 386 -33.35 54.49 29.38
C ALA A 386 -31.95 53.96 28.99
N PRO A 387 -31.15 54.72 28.20
CA PRO A 387 -30.10 54.13 27.39
C PRO A 387 -28.90 53.55 28.18
N ALA A 388 -28.70 54.01 29.42
CA ALA A 388 -27.65 53.53 30.32
C ALA A 388 -28.16 52.51 31.36
N THR A 389 -29.45 52.14 31.32
CA THR A 389 -30.03 51.21 32.29
C THR A 389 -29.88 49.77 31.81
N ASN A 390 -29.45 48.89 32.70
CA ASN A 390 -29.45 47.45 32.49
C ASN A 390 -30.78 46.86 32.99
N PHE A 391 -31.43 46.03 32.18
CA PHE A 391 -32.68 45.35 32.55
C PHE A 391 -32.52 43.82 32.62
N GLY A 392 -31.30 43.31 32.77
CA GLY A 392 -31.02 41.87 32.80
C GLY A 392 -31.54 41.13 34.04
N THR A 393 -32.17 41.82 35.00
CA THR A 393 -32.84 41.20 36.16
C THR A 393 -34.35 41.42 36.16
N ASN A 394 -34.91 41.97 35.08
CA ASN A 394 -36.34 42.23 34.97
C ASN A 394 -37.07 40.92 34.65
N ALA A 395 -38.18 40.64 35.34
CA ALA A 395 -39.01 39.46 35.10
C ALA A 395 -39.67 39.40 33.71
N LEU A 396 -39.66 40.52 32.97
CA LEU A 396 -40.21 40.65 31.63
C LEU A 396 -39.13 41.05 30.62
N LEU A 397 -39.20 40.43 29.45
CA LEU A 397 -38.49 40.76 28.24
C LEU A 397 -39.45 41.50 27.31
N ARG A 398 -39.01 42.61 26.71
CA ARG A 398 -39.87 43.50 25.94
C ARG A 398 -39.35 43.72 24.53
N ALA A 399 -40.27 43.77 23.58
CA ALA A 399 -40.00 44.19 22.21
C ALA A 399 -41.13 45.13 21.73
N ASP A 400 -40.77 46.38 21.43
CA ASP A 400 -41.69 47.43 20.96
C ASP A 400 -40.97 48.42 20.02
N ALA A 401 -41.68 48.99 19.05
CA ALA A 401 -41.14 49.96 18.10
C ALA A 401 -41.29 51.42 18.54
N ASN A 402 -42.20 51.72 19.48
CA ASN A 402 -42.55 53.09 19.87
C ASN A 402 -41.46 53.75 20.72
N VAL A 403 -40.94 53.02 21.71
CA VAL A 403 -39.81 53.45 22.56
C VAL A 403 -38.52 52.74 22.16
N PHE A 404 -38.55 51.97 21.06
CA PHE A 404 -37.54 50.99 20.66
C PHE A 404 -37.02 50.17 21.84
N ARG A 405 -37.64 49.01 22.03
CA ARG A 405 -37.14 47.94 22.88
C ARG A 405 -36.83 46.71 22.06
N ALA A 406 -35.72 46.08 22.39
CA ALA A 406 -35.32 44.80 21.82
C ALA A 406 -34.86 43.86 22.94
N THR A 407 -35.24 42.60 22.82
CA THR A 407 -34.85 41.53 23.73
C THR A 407 -33.63 40.80 23.17
N TYR A 408 -32.70 40.41 24.04
CA TYR A 408 -31.50 39.65 23.74
C TYR A 408 -31.51 38.37 24.57
N LEU A 409 -31.20 37.24 23.95
CA LEU A 409 -31.20 35.90 24.54
C LEU A 409 -29.89 35.20 24.21
N ARG A 410 -29.34 34.44 25.15
CA ARG A 410 -28.15 33.61 24.92
C ARG A 410 -28.34 32.22 25.50
N PHE A 411 -28.02 31.20 24.71
CA PHE A 411 -28.04 29.80 25.11
C PHE A 411 -26.65 29.19 24.95
N ALA A 412 -26.31 28.22 25.79
CA ALA A 412 -25.08 27.44 25.67
C ALA A 412 -25.38 25.94 25.78
N PRO A 413 -26.02 25.33 24.76
CA PRO A 413 -26.23 23.88 24.74
C PRO A 413 -24.90 23.11 24.80
N THR A 414 -24.89 22.05 25.60
CA THR A 414 -23.76 21.12 25.76
C THR A 414 -24.26 19.68 25.78
N GLY A 415 -23.49 18.74 25.24
CA GLY A 415 -23.86 17.33 25.17
C GLY A 415 -24.96 17.04 24.14
N VAL A 416 -25.10 17.89 23.12
CA VAL A 416 -25.94 17.68 21.93
C VAL A 416 -25.13 17.16 20.74
N GLY A 417 -23.79 17.25 20.77
CA GLY A 417 -22.95 16.81 19.66
C GLY A 417 -23.14 17.68 18.41
N THR A 418 -22.94 17.10 17.21
CA THR A 418 -23.12 17.80 15.91
C THR A 418 -24.37 17.34 15.16
N ALA A 419 -25.22 16.52 15.78
CA ALA A 419 -26.32 15.81 15.13
C ALA A 419 -27.69 16.46 15.41
N VAL A 420 -27.76 17.79 15.25
CA VAL A 420 -29.01 18.55 15.45
C VAL A 420 -29.88 18.42 14.20
N VAL A 421 -31.06 17.80 14.35
CA VAL A 421 -32.05 17.63 13.28
C VAL A 421 -33.04 18.79 13.24
N ARG A 422 -33.34 19.37 14.41
CA ARG A 422 -34.25 20.51 14.54
C ARG A 422 -33.94 21.28 15.82
N ALA A 423 -34.05 22.60 15.80
CA ALA A 423 -33.94 23.43 16.99
C ALA A 423 -35.06 24.49 17.02
N ILE A 424 -35.79 24.56 18.14
CA ILE A 424 -36.90 25.49 18.35
C ILE A 424 -36.61 26.38 19.55
N LEU A 425 -36.67 27.69 19.38
CA LEU A 425 -36.70 28.65 20.49
C LEU A 425 -38.15 28.90 20.91
N ARG A 426 -38.47 28.55 22.16
CA ARG A 426 -39.79 28.71 22.76
C ARG A 426 -39.79 29.85 23.77
N LEU A 427 -40.74 30.78 23.62
CA LEU A 427 -40.98 31.90 24.53
C LEU A 427 -42.42 31.85 25.06
N GLN A 428 -42.66 32.44 26.23
CA GLN A 428 -44.01 32.56 26.78
C GLN A 428 -44.36 34.03 26.99
N VAL A 429 -45.48 34.46 26.41
CA VAL A 429 -46.08 35.78 26.64
C VAL A 429 -46.56 35.85 28.10
N ASP A 430 -46.33 36.96 28.77
CA ASP A 430 -46.80 37.09 30.15
C ASP A 430 -48.33 37.05 30.25
N GLY A 431 -48.84 36.62 31.42
CA GLY A 431 -50.27 36.46 31.67
C GLY A 431 -51.01 37.77 31.94
N ALA A 432 -50.30 38.89 32.09
CA ALA A 432 -50.92 40.19 32.28
C ALA A 432 -51.66 40.65 31.01
N VAL A 433 -52.78 41.34 31.19
CA VAL A 433 -53.63 41.86 30.10
C VAL A 433 -52.88 42.81 29.16
N GLY A 434 -51.80 43.44 29.63
CA GLY A 434 -50.96 44.35 28.84
C GLY A 434 -49.77 43.69 28.12
N ALA A 435 -49.63 42.37 28.16
CA ALA A 435 -48.51 41.66 27.54
C ALA A 435 -48.77 41.24 26.07
N ALA A 436 -50.01 41.37 25.61
CA ALA A 436 -50.40 41.07 24.24
C ALA A 436 -49.90 42.14 23.27
N SER A 437 -49.65 41.71 22.02
CA SER A 437 -49.30 42.60 20.91
C SER A 437 -49.92 42.07 19.62
N ASP A 438 -50.23 42.96 18.68
CA ASP A 438 -50.62 42.58 17.32
C ASP A 438 -49.46 41.94 16.51
N SER A 439 -48.23 41.94 17.04
CA SER A 439 -47.10 41.17 16.54
C SER A 439 -46.25 40.57 17.66
N GLY A 440 -45.95 39.28 17.57
CA GLY A 440 -45.00 38.61 18.46
C GLY A 440 -43.53 38.95 18.19
N GLY A 441 -43.24 39.75 17.16
CA GLY A 441 -41.91 40.19 16.80
C GLY A 441 -41.18 39.30 15.79
N ALA A 442 -39.99 39.76 15.39
CA ALA A 442 -39.06 39.09 14.48
C ALA A 442 -37.79 38.68 15.24
N LEU A 443 -37.45 37.40 15.17
CA LEU A 443 -36.27 36.83 15.83
C LEU A 443 -35.08 36.80 14.86
N HIS A 444 -33.93 37.27 15.33
CA HIS A 444 -32.67 37.32 14.60
C HIS A 444 -31.60 36.53 15.35
N ALA A 445 -30.69 35.87 14.64
CA ALA A 445 -29.40 35.49 15.20
C ALA A 445 -28.49 36.72 15.27
N ILE A 446 -27.60 36.77 16.26
CA ILE A 446 -26.57 37.82 16.37
C ILE A 446 -25.19 37.22 16.52
N SER A 447 -24.18 37.84 15.90
CA SER A 447 -22.80 37.32 15.91
C SER A 447 -22.10 37.48 17.25
N ASP A 448 -22.40 38.55 18.00
CA ASP A 448 -21.82 38.79 19.32
C ASP A 448 -22.49 37.93 20.38
N THR A 449 -21.80 36.87 20.78
CA THR A 449 -22.18 35.94 21.85
C THR A 449 -21.54 36.31 23.20
N GLY A 450 -20.68 37.33 23.24
CA GLY A 450 -19.88 37.73 24.40
C GLY A 450 -20.57 38.71 25.35
N TRP A 451 -21.72 39.26 24.96
CA TRP A 451 -22.49 40.19 25.80
C TRP A 451 -22.82 39.59 27.17
N GLN A 452 -22.91 40.47 28.18
CA GLN A 452 -23.15 40.08 29.56
C GLN A 452 -24.48 40.63 30.03
N GLU A 453 -25.32 39.76 30.57
CA GLU A 453 -26.66 40.07 31.07
C GLU A 453 -26.69 41.23 32.06
N ASN A 454 -25.72 41.28 32.96
CA ASN A 454 -25.63 42.29 34.01
C ASN A 454 -24.95 43.61 33.56
N ALA A 455 -24.54 43.71 32.28
CA ALA A 455 -23.82 44.87 31.76
C ALA A 455 -24.41 45.44 30.45
N ILE A 456 -25.30 44.70 29.79
CA ILE A 456 -25.94 45.16 28.57
C ILE A 456 -26.88 46.34 28.86
N THR A 457 -26.71 47.41 28.11
CA THR A 457 -27.57 48.60 28.13
C THR A 457 -27.94 48.92 26.68
N PHE A 458 -28.85 49.85 26.44
CA PHE A 458 -29.09 50.29 25.07
C PHE A 458 -27.81 50.81 24.40
N SER A 459 -26.96 51.54 25.12
CA SER A 459 -25.71 52.09 24.61
C SER A 459 -24.63 51.04 24.32
N THR A 460 -24.68 49.89 25.00
CA THR A 460 -23.67 48.82 24.90
C THR A 460 -24.20 47.55 24.23
N ARG A 461 -25.43 47.59 23.67
CA ARG A 461 -26.07 46.43 23.07
C ARG A 461 -25.30 45.92 21.84
N PRO A 462 -25.27 44.59 21.64
CA PRO A 462 -24.83 44.01 20.38
C PRO A 462 -25.55 44.57 19.16
N ALA A 463 -24.86 44.58 18.02
CA ALA A 463 -25.53 44.83 16.74
C ALA A 463 -26.44 43.66 16.38
N ILE A 464 -27.63 43.94 15.86
CA ILE A 464 -28.52 42.93 15.28
C ILE A 464 -28.14 42.80 13.81
N ASP A 465 -27.18 41.93 13.53
CA ASP A 465 -26.49 41.81 12.25
C ASP A 465 -26.91 40.58 11.42
N GLY A 466 -27.60 39.62 12.03
CA GLY A 466 -28.15 38.45 11.33
C GLY A 466 -29.53 38.68 10.69
N PRO A 467 -29.86 37.90 9.65
CA PRO A 467 -31.19 37.93 9.04
C PRO A 467 -32.26 37.44 10.04
N ALA A 468 -33.52 37.82 9.79
CA ALA A 468 -34.64 37.30 10.55
C ALA A 468 -34.81 35.80 10.28
N LEU A 469 -34.84 35.00 11.34
CA LEU A 469 -35.08 33.54 11.31
C LEU A 469 -36.58 33.22 11.22
N GLY A 470 -37.41 34.13 11.73
CA GLY A 470 -38.86 34.04 11.64
C GLY A 470 -39.55 35.25 12.26
N THR A 471 -40.80 35.48 11.86
CA THR A 471 -41.66 36.56 12.37
C THR A 471 -42.99 35.97 12.82
N LEU A 472 -43.49 36.41 13.96
CA LEU A 472 -44.79 36.00 14.49
C LEU A 472 -45.85 37.10 14.32
N GLY A 473 -47.07 36.65 14.00
CA GLY A 473 -48.27 37.50 14.02
C GLY A 473 -48.72 37.81 15.44
N ALA A 474 -49.99 38.21 15.61
CA ALA A 474 -50.55 38.61 16.91
C ALA A 474 -50.40 37.54 17.99
N VAL A 475 -50.06 37.98 19.21
CA VAL A 475 -49.84 37.12 20.37
C VAL A 475 -50.73 37.52 21.55
N ALA A 476 -51.22 36.53 22.30
CA ALA A 476 -52.16 36.70 23.41
C ALA A 476 -51.53 36.43 24.79
N PRO A 477 -52.09 36.96 25.90
CA PRO A 477 -51.54 36.74 27.23
C PRO A 477 -51.45 35.26 27.60
N GLY A 478 -50.31 34.84 28.15
CA GLY A 478 -50.04 33.44 28.52
C GLY A 478 -49.73 32.49 27.36
N GLN A 479 -49.78 32.95 26.11
CA GLN A 479 -49.50 32.14 24.94
C GLN A 479 -48.03 31.70 24.91
N THR A 480 -47.80 30.42 24.60
CA THR A 480 -46.48 29.92 24.23
C THR A 480 -46.29 30.09 22.72
N VAL A 481 -45.15 30.65 22.33
CA VAL A 481 -44.78 30.85 20.93
C VAL A 481 -43.44 30.19 20.62
N GLU A 482 -43.22 29.86 19.36
CA GLU A 482 -42.06 29.10 18.90
C GLU A 482 -41.47 29.71 17.63
N PHE A 483 -40.14 29.76 17.59
CA PHE A 483 -39.36 30.13 16.41
C PHE A 483 -38.49 28.96 16.00
N ASP A 484 -38.47 28.65 14.70
CA ASP A 484 -37.54 27.66 14.15
C ASP A 484 -36.15 28.30 14.02
N VAL A 485 -35.20 27.78 14.81
CA VAL A 485 -33.81 28.24 14.84
C VAL A 485 -32.85 27.16 14.33
N THR A 486 -33.38 26.11 13.68
CA THR A 486 -32.60 25.02 13.08
C THR A 486 -31.47 25.51 12.17
N PRO A 487 -31.63 26.57 11.33
CA PRO A 487 -30.55 27.01 10.45
C PRO A 487 -29.30 27.54 11.16
N VAL A 488 -29.39 27.86 12.46
CA VAL A 488 -28.28 28.49 13.21
C VAL A 488 -27.76 27.64 14.38
N VAL A 489 -28.58 26.75 14.94
CA VAL A 489 -28.17 25.87 16.05
C VAL A 489 -27.74 24.51 15.49
N SER A 490 -26.43 24.31 15.35
CA SER A 490 -25.83 23.13 14.71
C SER A 490 -25.18 22.13 15.66
N GLY A 491 -25.04 22.46 16.95
CA GLY A 491 -24.43 21.55 17.92
C GLY A 491 -24.11 22.20 19.26
N ASP A 492 -23.09 21.68 19.95
CA ASP A 492 -22.55 22.27 21.17
C ASP A 492 -21.96 23.65 20.86
N GLY A 493 -22.28 24.67 21.66
CA GLY A 493 -21.81 26.03 21.40
C GLY A 493 -22.60 27.10 22.14
N THR A 494 -22.18 28.35 21.98
CA THR A 494 -22.93 29.51 22.50
C THR A 494 -23.66 30.19 21.35
N TYR A 495 -24.97 30.37 21.49
CA TYR A 495 -25.84 30.99 20.49
C TYR A 495 -26.54 32.20 21.09
N ALA A 496 -26.58 33.30 20.35
CA ALA A 496 -27.23 34.53 20.78
C ALA A 496 -28.29 34.97 19.77
N PHE A 497 -29.40 35.49 20.29
CA PHE A 497 -30.55 35.93 19.51
C PHE A 497 -31.01 37.31 19.96
N ALA A 498 -31.61 38.06 19.04
CA ALA A 498 -32.32 39.29 19.34
C ALA A 498 -33.77 39.22 18.81
N LEU A 499 -34.73 39.64 19.63
CA LEU A 499 -36.13 39.78 19.24
C LEU A 499 -36.46 41.28 19.13
N THR A 500 -36.87 41.68 17.93
CA THR A 500 -37.36 43.04 17.65
C THR A 500 -38.85 43.00 17.37
N ASN A 501 -39.54 44.13 17.52
CA ASN A 501 -40.94 44.22 17.14
C ASN A 501 -41.16 45.50 16.33
N GLY A 502 -41.92 45.37 15.24
CA GLY A 502 -42.33 46.50 14.41
C GLY A 502 -43.62 47.17 14.90
N SER A 503 -44.32 46.57 15.86
CA SER A 503 -45.54 47.15 16.42
C SER A 503 -45.26 48.25 17.44
N SER A 504 -46.21 49.17 17.54
CA SER A 504 -46.20 50.26 18.52
C SER A 504 -46.67 49.85 19.92
N ASP A 505 -47.33 48.70 20.07
CA ASP A 505 -47.59 48.06 21.36
C ASP A 505 -46.44 47.10 21.74
N SER A 506 -46.34 46.73 23.02
CA SER A 506 -45.22 45.93 23.54
C SER A 506 -45.61 44.47 23.60
N ALA A 507 -44.80 43.61 22.98
CA ALA A 507 -44.85 42.18 23.24
C ALA A 507 -44.00 41.88 24.48
N ASP A 508 -44.65 41.52 25.59
CA ASP A 508 -43.98 41.23 26.86
C ASP A 508 -43.90 39.70 27.07
N TYR A 509 -42.68 39.18 26.98
CA TYR A 509 -42.35 37.78 27.24
C TYR A 509 -41.79 37.62 28.65
N ARG A 510 -41.92 36.43 29.22
CA ARG A 510 -41.28 36.11 30.50
C ARG A 510 -39.78 35.92 30.32
N SER A 511 -39.01 36.57 31.20
CA SER A 511 -37.59 36.29 31.34
C SER A 511 -37.37 35.03 32.20
N LYS A 512 -36.12 34.63 32.37
CA LYS A 512 -35.72 33.58 33.30
C LYS A 512 -35.99 33.93 34.77
N GLU A 513 -36.03 35.22 35.13
CA GLU A 513 -36.45 35.71 36.45
C GLU A 513 -37.98 35.64 36.65
N GLY A 514 -38.76 35.53 35.55
CA GLY A 514 -40.22 35.57 35.54
C GLY A 514 -40.93 34.22 35.74
N GLY A 515 -40.19 33.14 35.99
CA GLY A 515 -40.76 31.80 36.31
C GLY A 515 -41.09 30.92 35.10
N ALA A 516 -41.04 31.45 33.87
CA ALA A 516 -41.12 30.67 32.63
C ALA A 516 -40.00 31.10 31.67
N PRO A 517 -38.76 30.62 31.89
CA PRO A 517 -37.60 31.05 31.12
C PRO A 517 -37.75 30.74 29.63
N PRO A 518 -37.17 31.57 28.74
CA PRO A 518 -36.90 31.21 27.36
C PRO A 518 -36.19 29.85 27.27
N ARG A 519 -36.67 28.98 26.37
CA ARG A 519 -36.20 27.59 26.23
C ARG A 519 -35.79 27.30 24.80
N LEU A 520 -34.57 26.79 24.62
CA LEU A 520 -34.10 26.24 23.36
C LEU A 520 -34.29 24.72 23.40
N ILE A 521 -35.16 24.22 22.53
CA ILE A 521 -35.52 22.81 22.40
C ILE A 521 -34.78 22.26 21.18
N VAL A 522 -33.85 21.33 21.40
CA VAL A 522 -33.00 20.73 20.36
C VAL A 522 -33.40 19.27 20.17
N THR A 523 -33.80 18.91 18.96
CA THR A 523 -34.06 17.54 18.54
C THR A 523 -32.83 16.95 17.88
N LEU A 524 -32.40 15.79 18.37
CA LEU A 524 -31.21 15.07 17.95
C LEU A 524 -31.61 13.77 17.23
N ALA A 525 -30.79 13.36 16.27
CA ALA A 525 -30.79 12.00 15.76
C ALA A 525 -29.39 11.62 15.27
N GLY A 526 -28.95 10.40 15.59
CA GLY A 526 -27.72 9.85 15.07
C GLY A 526 -26.45 10.27 15.82
N ASN A 527 -26.39 10.06 17.14
CA ASN A 527 -25.10 9.99 17.85
C ASN A 527 -24.59 8.54 17.89
N ALA A 528 -23.26 8.37 17.84
CA ALA A 528 -22.67 7.04 18.00
C ALA A 528 -22.49 6.70 19.50
N PRO A 529 -22.61 5.42 19.90
CA PRO A 529 -22.41 5.01 21.28
C PRO A 529 -21.03 5.38 21.85
N ALA A 530 -20.98 5.87 23.08
CA ALA A 530 -19.73 5.95 23.84
C ALA A 530 -19.43 4.57 24.46
N VAL A 531 -18.33 3.95 24.05
CA VAL A 531 -17.92 2.61 24.51
C VAL A 531 -16.68 2.70 25.38
N ALA A 532 -16.62 1.91 26.46
CA ALA A 532 -15.44 1.78 27.32
C ALA A 532 -15.24 0.32 27.73
N ILE A 533 -13.98 -0.12 27.80
CA ILE A 533 -13.58 -1.43 28.32
C ILE A 533 -13.13 -1.25 29.77
N THR A 534 -13.75 -1.98 30.70
CA THR A 534 -13.47 -1.93 32.15
C THR A 534 -12.65 -3.13 32.64
N SER A 535 -12.68 -4.24 31.90
CA SER A 535 -11.79 -5.40 32.08
C SER A 535 -11.64 -6.13 30.75
N PRO A 536 -10.48 -6.72 30.42
CA PRO A 536 -9.21 -6.62 31.15
C PRO A 536 -8.61 -5.21 31.05
N VAL A 537 -7.70 -4.88 31.97
CA VAL A 537 -6.89 -3.66 31.86
C VAL A 537 -5.92 -3.77 30.69
N ASP A 538 -5.56 -2.63 30.09
CA ASP A 538 -4.59 -2.60 29.00
C ASP A 538 -3.25 -3.24 29.46
N ARG A 539 -2.73 -4.10 28.59
CA ARG A 539 -1.52 -4.93 28.74
C ARG A 539 -1.59 -6.04 29.79
N ALA A 540 -2.77 -6.48 30.20
CA ALA A 540 -2.91 -7.68 31.03
C ALA A 540 -2.31 -8.93 30.36
N THR A 541 -1.80 -9.86 31.17
CA THR A 541 -1.22 -11.14 30.73
C THR A 541 -2.02 -12.32 31.30
N PHE A 542 -2.25 -13.35 30.48
CA PHE A 542 -3.04 -14.56 30.83
C PHE A 542 -2.32 -15.81 30.34
N ALA A 543 -2.51 -16.98 30.97
CA ALA A 543 -2.05 -18.24 30.41
C ALA A 543 -3.04 -18.78 29.37
N ALA A 544 -2.57 -19.55 28.40
CA ALA A 544 -3.45 -20.15 27.39
C ALA A 544 -4.42 -21.15 28.04
N GLY A 545 -5.70 -20.94 27.78
CA GLY A 545 -6.79 -21.71 28.39
C GLY A 545 -7.31 -21.11 29.70
N ASP A 546 -6.69 -20.04 30.20
CA ASP A 546 -7.28 -19.28 31.31
C ASP A 546 -8.52 -18.51 30.81
N PRO A 547 -9.61 -18.51 31.61
CA PRO A 547 -10.77 -17.72 31.26
C PRO A 547 -10.49 -16.22 31.42
N ILE A 548 -10.69 -15.45 30.34
CA ILE A 548 -10.55 -14.00 30.34
C ILE A 548 -11.94 -13.37 30.44
N THR A 549 -12.13 -12.54 31.46
CA THR A 549 -13.38 -11.79 31.63
C THR A 549 -13.28 -10.43 30.96
N LEU A 550 -14.05 -10.26 29.89
CA LEU A 550 -14.26 -9.02 29.17
C LEU A 550 -15.45 -8.30 29.80
N ASN A 551 -15.24 -7.10 30.32
CA ASN A 551 -16.31 -6.23 30.80
C ASN A 551 -16.22 -4.88 30.11
N GLY A 552 -17.36 -4.36 29.70
CA GLY A 552 -17.43 -3.08 29.00
C GLY A 552 -18.77 -2.41 29.21
N THR A 553 -18.78 -1.11 28.98
CA THR A 553 -19.99 -0.29 29.00
C THR A 553 -20.16 0.38 27.65
N ALA A 554 -21.39 0.42 27.15
CA ALA A 554 -21.77 1.26 26.03
C ALA A 554 -22.97 2.12 26.45
N THR A 555 -22.85 3.42 26.25
CA THR A 555 -23.94 4.37 26.50
C THR A 555 -24.10 5.27 25.30
N ASP A 556 -25.33 5.38 24.83
CA ASP A 556 -25.70 6.27 23.75
C ASP A 556 -26.65 7.36 24.24
N LEU A 557 -26.59 8.52 23.59
CA LEU A 557 -27.37 9.68 23.99
C LEU A 557 -28.86 9.48 23.74
N GLU A 558 -29.23 8.85 22.62
CA GLU A 558 -30.60 8.56 22.20
C GLU A 558 -31.11 7.25 22.82
N ASN A 559 -30.26 6.23 22.90
CA ASN A 559 -30.64 4.88 23.26
C ASN A 559 -30.29 4.47 24.69
N GLY A 560 -29.64 5.33 25.47
CA GLY A 560 -29.30 5.05 26.86
C GLY A 560 -28.26 3.93 26.98
N ASN A 561 -28.44 3.00 27.91
CA ASN A 561 -27.45 1.95 28.15
C ASN A 561 -27.53 0.85 27.08
N LEU A 562 -26.52 0.80 26.20
CA LEU A 562 -26.33 -0.19 25.15
C LEU A 562 -25.34 -1.29 25.54
N SER A 563 -24.92 -1.40 26.80
CA SER A 563 -23.88 -2.36 27.19
C SER A 563 -24.28 -3.81 26.88
N ALA A 564 -25.59 -4.11 26.79
CA ALA A 564 -26.12 -5.40 26.35
C ALA A 564 -25.83 -5.74 24.87
N SER A 565 -25.64 -4.73 24.01
CA SER A 565 -25.37 -4.92 22.57
C SER A 565 -23.88 -4.84 22.23
N LEU A 566 -22.99 -4.75 23.22
CA LEU A 566 -21.55 -4.81 22.98
C LEU A 566 -21.18 -6.09 22.25
N LEU A 567 -20.43 -5.96 21.16
CA LEU A 567 -19.79 -7.03 20.43
C LEU A 567 -18.29 -6.98 20.70
N TRP A 568 -17.73 -8.11 21.13
CA TRP A 568 -16.32 -8.24 21.42
C TRP A 568 -15.60 -8.95 20.28
N THR A 569 -14.46 -8.41 19.86
CA THR A 569 -13.57 -9.05 18.89
C THR A 569 -12.12 -9.02 19.35
N SER A 570 -11.31 -9.93 18.83
CA SER A 570 -9.87 -10.03 19.02
C SER A 570 -9.17 -9.92 17.67
N SER A 571 -8.07 -9.18 17.62
CA SER A 571 -7.24 -9.06 16.41
C SER A 571 -6.67 -10.38 15.90
N LEU A 572 -6.63 -11.42 16.75
CA LEU A 572 -6.22 -12.76 16.35
C LEU A 572 -7.43 -13.68 16.18
N ASP A 573 -8.33 -13.73 17.17
CA ASP A 573 -9.41 -14.73 17.30
C ASP A 573 -10.75 -14.33 16.69
N GLY A 574 -10.88 -13.10 16.19
CA GLY A 574 -12.14 -12.65 15.62
C GLY A 574 -13.21 -12.49 16.70
N PRO A 575 -14.49 -12.81 16.42
CA PRO A 575 -15.60 -12.60 17.36
C PRO A 575 -15.47 -13.42 18.66
N LEU A 576 -15.58 -12.75 19.80
CA LEU A 576 -15.44 -13.32 21.14
C LEU A 576 -16.76 -13.48 21.90
N GLY A 577 -17.82 -12.81 21.44
CA GLY A 577 -19.15 -12.86 22.06
C GLY A 577 -19.79 -11.48 22.14
N SER A 578 -20.96 -11.43 22.77
CA SER A 578 -21.71 -10.19 22.97
C SER A 578 -22.20 -10.02 24.42
N GLY A 579 -22.46 -8.78 24.81
CA GLY A 579 -22.95 -8.40 26.12
C GLY A 579 -21.96 -7.57 26.94
N PRO A 580 -22.41 -7.07 28.11
CA PRO A 580 -21.64 -6.17 28.96
C PRO A 580 -20.50 -6.90 29.67
N ALA A 581 -20.62 -8.23 29.76
CA ALA A 581 -19.67 -9.15 30.36
C ALA A 581 -19.61 -10.42 29.50
N VAL A 582 -18.42 -10.81 29.06
CA VAL A 582 -18.17 -12.07 28.35
C VAL A 582 -17.00 -12.77 29.03
N VAL A 583 -17.18 -14.04 29.37
CA VAL A 583 -16.06 -14.89 29.83
C VAL A 583 -15.63 -15.76 28.65
N THR A 584 -14.44 -15.54 28.13
CA THR A 584 -13.87 -16.36 27.06
C THR A 584 -12.93 -17.39 27.68
N ALA A 585 -13.04 -18.67 27.32
CA ALA A 585 -12.24 -19.74 27.94
C ALA A 585 -10.85 -19.95 27.29
N ALA A 586 -10.62 -19.43 26.09
CA ALA A 586 -9.37 -19.63 25.37
C ALA A 586 -9.22 -18.58 24.26
N LEU A 587 -8.48 -17.51 24.55
CA LEU A 587 -7.82 -16.77 23.48
C LEU A 587 -6.56 -17.54 23.05
N ARG A 588 -6.21 -17.49 21.75
CA ARG A 588 -4.98 -18.15 21.28
C ARG A 588 -3.75 -17.49 21.90
N PRO A 589 -2.62 -18.18 22.04
CA PRO A 589 -1.38 -17.52 22.45
C PRO A 589 -1.00 -16.38 21.50
N GLY A 590 -0.62 -15.24 22.04
CA GLY A 590 -0.26 -14.05 21.27
C GLY A 590 -0.72 -12.74 21.90
N THR A 591 -0.40 -11.63 21.24
CA THR A 591 -0.89 -10.31 21.64
C THR A 591 -2.20 -10.01 20.91
N HIS A 592 -3.26 -9.79 21.68
CA HIS A 592 -4.59 -9.45 21.18
C HIS A 592 -4.86 -7.98 21.37
N VAL A 593 -5.39 -7.32 20.35
CA VAL A 593 -6.18 -6.10 20.51
C VAL A 593 -7.63 -6.51 20.65
N LEU A 594 -8.15 -6.41 21.86
CA LEU A 594 -9.54 -6.67 22.17
C LEU A 594 -10.35 -5.41 21.88
N THR A 595 -11.32 -5.51 20.98
CA THR A 595 -12.22 -4.41 20.62
C THR A 595 -13.61 -4.71 21.19
N ALA A 596 -14.17 -3.77 21.94
CA ALA A 596 -15.58 -3.75 22.29
C ALA A 596 -16.25 -2.70 21.40
N ALA A 597 -17.31 -3.07 20.69
CA ALA A 597 -18.05 -2.14 19.84
C ALA A 597 -19.55 -2.27 20.11
N ALA A 598 -20.27 -1.15 20.12
CA ALA A 598 -21.72 -1.15 20.14
C ALA A 598 -22.21 -0.34 18.95
N THR A 599 -23.29 -0.81 18.35
CA THR A 599 -24.05 -0.05 17.36
C THR A 599 -25.34 0.37 18.03
N ASP A 600 -25.69 1.65 17.91
CA ASP A 600 -26.96 2.16 18.42
C ASP A 600 -28.13 1.69 17.52
N SER A 601 -29.35 2.05 17.90
CA SER A 601 -30.50 1.74 17.06
C SER A 601 -30.45 2.47 15.71
N SER A 602 -29.75 3.60 15.61
CA SER A 602 -29.59 4.34 14.35
C SER A 602 -28.48 3.80 13.44
N GLY A 603 -27.83 2.68 13.78
CA GLY A 603 -26.80 2.06 12.94
C GLY A 603 -25.42 2.70 13.06
N LEU A 604 -25.25 3.68 13.95
CA LEU A 604 -23.97 4.33 14.24
C LEU A 604 -23.17 3.51 15.25
N ARG A 605 -21.86 3.43 15.01
CA ARG A 605 -20.97 2.52 15.73
C ARG A 605 -19.98 3.28 16.61
N GLY A 606 -19.95 2.92 17.89
CA GLY A 606 -18.92 3.28 18.86
C GLY A 606 -18.01 2.11 19.19
N GLN A 607 -16.75 2.37 19.57
CA GLN A 607 -15.83 1.30 19.99
C GLN A 607 -14.75 1.77 20.97
N ALA A 608 -14.21 0.82 21.74
CA ALA A 608 -13.01 0.95 22.57
C ALA A 608 -12.10 -0.27 22.38
N GLN A 609 -10.81 -0.10 22.68
CA GLN A 609 -9.79 -1.15 22.52
C GLN A 609 -8.86 -1.24 23.73
N VAL A 610 -8.43 -2.46 24.05
CA VAL A 610 -7.33 -2.76 24.99
C VAL A 610 -6.44 -3.85 24.41
N THR A 611 -5.16 -3.83 24.74
CA THR A 611 -4.20 -4.87 24.34
C THR A 611 -4.03 -5.88 25.48
N VAL A 612 -4.01 -7.18 25.21
CA VAL A 612 -3.64 -8.21 26.20
C VAL A 612 -2.69 -9.22 25.58
N SER A 613 -1.94 -9.95 26.40
CA SER A 613 -1.05 -11.02 25.92
C SER A 613 -1.42 -12.35 26.57
N VAL A 614 -1.61 -13.38 25.74
CA VAL A 614 -1.88 -14.74 26.17
C VAL A 614 -0.61 -15.56 25.97
N GLN A 615 -0.08 -16.11 27.05
CA GLN A 615 1.13 -16.93 27.05
C GLN A 615 0.77 -18.35 26.61
N ALA A 616 1.61 -18.97 25.78
CA ALA A 616 1.37 -20.35 25.32
C ALA A 616 1.35 -21.34 26.50
N PRO A 617 0.61 -22.47 26.41
CA PRO A 617 0.71 -23.53 27.40
C PRO A 617 2.16 -24.02 27.44
N ASN A 618 2.67 -24.33 28.64
CA ASN A 618 3.98 -24.96 28.77
C ASN A 618 4.01 -26.24 27.91
N GLN A 619 5.02 -26.38 27.06
CA GLN A 619 5.15 -27.53 26.16
C GLN A 619 6.18 -28.52 26.72
N PRO A 620 6.09 -29.82 26.42
CA PRO A 620 7.19 -30.72 26.74
C PRO A 620 8.47 -30.26 26.01
N PRO A 621 9.65 -30.47 26.62
CA PRO A 621 10.93 -30.18 25.99
C PRO A 621 11.04 -30.80 24.60
N THR A 622 11.48 -30.01 23.62
CA THR A 622 11.85 -30.56 22.32
C THR A 622 13.25 -31.13 22.43
N VAL A 623 13.35 -32.46 22.44
CA VAL A 623 14.63 -33.18 22.43
C VAL A 623 15.00 -33.53 21.00
N THR A 624 16.20 -33.15 20.56
CA THR A 624 16.73 -33.52 19.25
C THR A 624 18.08 -34.19 19.44
N ILE A 625 18.19 -35.45 19.05
CA ILE A 625 19.48 -36.14 18.98
C ILE A 625 20.25 -35.59 17.78
N THR A 626 21.33 -34.86 18.05
CA THR A 626 22.23 -34.26 17.05
C THR A 626 23.37 -35.20 16.66
N ALA A 627 23.69 -36.20 17.50
CA ALA A 627 24.58 -37.30 17.17
C ALA A 627 24.26 -38.55 18.01
N PRO A 628 24.39 -39.77 17.45
CA PRO A 628 24.70 -40.08 16.06
C PRO A 628 23.48 -39.89 15.13
N PRO A 629 23.67 -39.72 13.82
CA PRO A 629 22.58 -39.58 12.86
C PRO A 629 21.70 -40.85 12.79
N ARG A 630 20.45 -40.71 12.35
CA ARG A 630 19.50 -41.83 12.24
C ARG A 630 20.00 -42.90 11.28
N GLY A 631 20.12 -44.13 11.78
CA GLY A 631 20.64 -45.26 11.01
C GLY A 631 22.17 -45.35 10.99
N ALA A 632 22.87 -44.59 11.85
CA ALA A 632 24.31 -44.66 11.99
C ALA A 632 24.77 -46.11 12.16
N SER A 633 25.77 -46.48 11.36
CA SER A 633 26.41 -47.79 11.42
C SER A 633 27.87 -47.59 11.83
N LEU A 634 28.21 -48.03 13.03
CA LEU A 634 29.51 -47.80 13.66
C LEU A 634 30.27 -49.11 13.80
N PRO A 635 31.60 -49.12 13.71
CA PRO A 635 32.33 -50.32 14.05
C PRO A 635 32.30 -50.69 15.54
N ALA A 636 32.34 -51.99 15.83
CA ALA A 636 32.48 -52.48 17.20
C ALA A 636 33.77 -51.95 17.84
N GLY A 637 33.65 -51.39 19.04
CA GLY A 637 34.76 -50.78 19.80
C GLY A 637 34.99 -49.29 19.53
N THR A 638 34.26 -48.67 18.59
CA THR A 638 34.35 -47.23 18.34
C THR A 638 33.58 -46.45 19.41
N PRO A 639 34.21 -45.48 20.11
CA PRO A 639 33.49 -44.56 20.98
C PRO A 639 32.45 -43.76 20.18
N VAL A 640 31.18 -43.87 20.57
CA VAL A 640 30.11 -43.07 20.03
C VAL A 640 29.87 -41.86 20.92
N THR A 641 29.84 -40.69 20.30
CA THR A 641 29.35 -39.47 20.96
C THR A 641 27.85 -39.40 20.77
N LEU A 642 27.12 -39.49 21.88
CA LEU A 642 25.71 -39.17 21.94
C LEU A 642 25.60 -37.68 22.27
N ALA A 643 25.00 -36.91 21.37
CA ALA A 643 24.73 -35.49 21.58
C ALA A 643 23.27 -35.23 21.27
N ALA A 644 22.62 -34.47 22.13
CA ALA A 644 21.27 -34.02 21.92
C ALA A 644 21.12 -32.64 22.54
N THR A 645 20.33 -31.82 21.87
CA THR A 645 19.82 -30.60 22.47
C THR A 645 18.43 -30.87 23.02
N ALA A 646 18.14 -30.28 24.17
CA ALA A 646 16.79 -30.18 24.67
C ALA A 646 16.49 -28.72 24.94
N SER A 647 15.48 -28.19 24.27
CA SER A 647 15.02 -26.83 24.50
C SER A 647 13.55 -26.86 24.83
N ASP A 648 13.19 -26.13 25.86
CA ASP A 648 11.82 -25.79 26.15
C ASP A 648 11.60 -24.27 25.98
N ALA A 649 10.40 -23.88 25.54
CA ALA A 649 10.08 -22.49 25.26
C ALA A 649 9.98 -21.63 26.53
N ALA A 650 9.66 -22.23 27.68
CA ALA A 650 9.55 -21.56 28.98
C ALA A 650 10.81 -21.75 29.83
N ASP A 651 11.39 -22.95 29.85
CA ASP A 651 12.56 -23.28 30.69
C ASP A 651 13.92 -23.09 29.99
N GLY A 652 13.92 -22.81 28.68
CA GLY A 652 15.14 -22.56 27.92
C GLY A 652 15.93 -23.83 27.61
N ASP A 653 17.26 -23.77 27.69
CA ASP A 653 18.13 -24.91 27.37
C ASP A 653 18.16 -25.93 28.54
N LEU A 654 17.57 -27.09 28.29
CA LEU A 654 17.49 -28.23 29.20
C LEU A 654 18.52 -29.32 28.86
N SER A 655 19.40 -29.09 27.89
CA SER A 655 20.32 -30.12 27.39
C SER A 655 21.17 -30.74 28.49
N ALA A 656 21.60 -29.97 29.49
CA ALA A 656 22.38 -30.47 30.63
C ALA A 656 21.65 -31.52 31.50
N GLN A 657 20.32 -31.61 31.40
CA GLN A 657 19.46 -32.46 32.23
C GLN A 657 19.00 -33.73 31.49
N LEU A 658 19.42 -33.91 30.24
CA LEU A 658 19.10 -35.09 29.43
C LEU A 658 19.58 -36.38 30.08
N THR A 659 18.78 -37.44 29.95
CA THR A 659 19.09 -38.81 30.35
C THR A 659 19.14 -39.70 29.11
N TRP A 660 20.18 -40.51 28.98
CA TRP A 660 20.39 -41.39 27.82
C TRP A 660 20.24 -42.86 28.18
N THR A 661 19.54 -43.62 27.33
CA THR A 661 19.36 -45.07 27.48
C THR A 661 19.53 -45.80 26.15
N SER A 662 20.00 -47.05 26.19
CA SER A 662 20.02 -47.99 25.08
C SER A 662 19.02 -49.13 25.29
N SER A 663 18.40 -49.60 24.20
CA SER A 663 17.58 -50.82 24.21
C SER A 663 18.34 -52.10 24.56
N LEU A 664 19.68 -52.13 24.46
CA LEU A 664 20.48 -53.32 24.77
C LEU A 664 21.24 -53.19 26.10
N GLU A 665 21.57 -51.97 26.53
CA GLU A 665 22.46 -51.73 27.67
C GLU A 665 21.79 -50.96 28.81
N GLY A 666 20.58 -50.44 28.62
CA GLY A 666 19.90 -49.63 29.62
C GLY A 666 20.51 -48.24 29.75
N PHE A 667 20.71 -47.74 30.98
CA PHE A 667 21.19 -46.38 31.23
C PHE A 667 22.64 -46.17 30.75
N LEU A 668 22.86 -45.12 29.97
CA LEU A 668 24.16 -44.77 29.39
C LEU A 668 24.80 -43.52 30.01
N GLY A 669 24.00 -42.63 30.61
CA GLY A 669 24.49 -41.42 31.27
C GLY A 669 23.53 -40.23 31.18
N THR A 670 24.00 -39.05 31.58
CA THR A 670 23.24 -37.79 31.59
C THR A 670 24.03 -36.63 30.96
N GLY A 671 23.33 -35.60 30.49
CA GLY A 671 23.90 -34.39 29.90
C GLY A 671 23.69 -34.28 28.39
N GLY A 672 23.87 -33.07 27.85
CA GLY A 672 23.61 -32.76 26.43
C GLY A 672 24.59 -33.43 25.47
N GLN A 673 25.71 -33.91 26.01
CA GLN A 673 26.68 -34.72 25.30
C GLN A 673 27.31 -35.73 26.26
N LEU A 674 27.42 -36.98 25.81
CA LEU A 674 28.24 -38.01 26.47
C LEU A 674 28.91 -38.89 25.42
N THR A 675 30.07 -39.44 25.74
CA THR A 675 30.75 -40.43 24.90
C THR A 675 30.71 -41.78 25.59
N THR A 676 30.26 -42.80 24.87
CA THR A 676 30.18 -44.19 25.36
C THR A 676 30.66 -45.16 24.28
N ILE A 677 30.88 -46.43 24.62
CA ILE A 677 31.16 -47.50 23.66
C ILE A 677 29.97 -48.45 23.73
N LEU A 678 29.27 -48.61 22.61
CA LEU A 678 28.13 -49.51 22.48
C LEU A 678 28.62 -50.91 22.07
N THR A 679 28.01 -51.95 22.64
CA THR A 679 28.24 -53.34 22.23
C THR A 679 27.84 -53.60 20.78
N GLU A 680 28.26 -54.73 20.20
CA GLU A 680 27.80 -55.15 18.88
C GLU A 680 26.29 -55.41 18.88
N GLY A 681 25.57 -54.88 17.89
CA GLY A 681 24.12 -55.05 17.77
C GLY A 681 23.38 -53.82 17.27
N MET A 682 22.05 -53.94 17.17
CA MET A 682 21.16 -52.82 16.87
C MET A 682 20.66 -52.20 18.17
N HIS A 683 21.10 -50.98 18.46
CA HIS A 683 20.67 -50.20 19.62
C HIS A 683 19.59 -49.20 19.20
N THR A 684 18.53 -49.09 20.00
CA THR A 684 17.69 -47.88 20.04
C THR A 684 18.21 -47.03 21.18
N ILE A 685 18.82 -45.90 20.86
CA ILE A 685 19.33 -44.93 21.82
C ILE A 685 18.26 -43.87 22.05
N THR A 686 17.85 -43.64 23.29
CA THR A 686 16.83 -42.67 23.67
C THR A 686 17.43 -41.61 24.58
N ALA A 687 17.21 -40.34 24.25
CA ALA A 687 17.50 -39.19 25.10
C ALA A 687 16.19 -38.61 25.62
N SER A 688 16.05 -38.39 26.93
CA SER A 688 14.83 -37.83 27.53
C SER A 688 15.13 -36.81 28.64
N VAL A 689 14.24 -35.83 28.81
CA VAL A 689 14.32 -34.83 29.89
C VAL A 689 12.92 -34.37 30.29
N THR A 690 12.76 -33.96 31.54
CA THR A 690 11.53 -33.39 32.09
C THR A 690 11.75 -31.92 32.40
N ASP A 691 10.83 -31.05 32.00
CA ASP A 691 10.90 -29.60 32.24
C ASP A 691 10.52 -29.21 33.68
N GLY A 692 10.59 -27.90 33.98
CA GLY A 692 10.22 -27.33 35.28
C GLY A 692 8.71 -27.42 35.56
N GLY A 693 7.90 -27.60 34.52
CA GLY A 693 6.45 -27.85 34.57
C GLY A 693 6.05 -29.31 34.72
N GLY A 694 7.00 -30.25 34.75
CA GLY A 694 6.77 -31.69 34.91
C GLY A 694 6.45 -32.46 33.61
N LEU A 695 6.52 -31.83 32.43
CA LEU A 695 6.30 -32.48 31.13
C LEU A 695 7.62 -33.05 30.59
N SER A 696 7.57 -34.24 29.97
CA SER A 696 8.76 -34.94 29.50
C SER A 696 8.85 -34.99 27.98
N GLY A 697 10.01 -34.64 27.45
CA GLY A 697 10.38 -34.79 26.04
C GLY A 697 11.36 -35.95 25.85
N ALA A 698 11.26 -36.66 24.73
CA ALA A 698 12.23 -37.69 24.38
C ALA A 698 12.43 -37.81 22.86
N ALA A 699 13.64 -38.17 22.46
CA ALA A 699 13.97 -38.55 21.09
C ALA A 699 14.70 -39.89 21.09
N ALA A 700 14.51 -40.69 20.05
CA ALA A 700 15.18 -41.97 19.89
C ALA A 700 15.82 -42.12 18.51
N VAL A 701 16.99 -42.77 18.46
CA VAL A 701 17.74 -43.03 17.24
C VAL A 701 18.22 -44.47 17.19
N GLY A 702 18.09 -45.12 16.03
CA GLY A 702 18.64 -46.45 15.79
C GLY A 702 20.12 -46.38 15.40
N VAL A 703 20.97 -47.17 16.06
CA VAL A 703 22.42 -47.27 15.85
C VAL A 703 22.79 -48.74 15.65
N ALA A 704 23.41 -49.06 14.52
CA ALA A 704 23.92 -50.38 14.19
C ALA A 704 25.42 -50.45 14.52
N VAL A 705 25.85 -51.35 15.39
CA VAL A 705 27.28 -51.58 15.65
C VAL A 705 27.72 -52.84 14.87
N ARG A 706 28.65 -52.69 13.91
CA ARG A 706 29.07 -53.68 12.89
C ARG A 706 30.58 -53.97 12.91
N PRO A 707 31.10 -54.99 12.20
CA PRO A 707 32.54 -55.23 12.06
C PRO A 707 33.25 -54.22 11.11
N LEU A 708 34.53 -53.87 11.36
CA LEU A 708 35.35 -52.91 10.58
C LEU A 708 35.82 -53.45 9.20
N SER A 709 35.83 -52.60 8.16
CA SER A 709 36.41 -52.82 6.80
C SER A 709 37.50 -51.76 6.49
N THR A 710 38.47 -52.05 5.58
CA THR A 710 39.83 -51.43 5.59
C THR A 710 40.29 -50.60 4.35
N VAL A 711 39.47 -49.74 3.73
CA VAL A 711 39.95 -48.79 2.66
C VAL A 711 39.27 -47.41 2.82
N ASN A 712 40.03 -46.30 2.73
CA ASN A 712 39.60 -44.90 2.95
C ASN A 712 39.54 -44.07 1.65
N ALA A 713 38.50 -43.26 1.42
CA ALA A 713 38.30 -42.37 0.27
C ALA A 713 38.23 -40.87 0.69
N PRO A 714 38.42 -39.89 -0.22
CA PRO A 714 38.37 -38.46 0.13
C PRO A 714 36.95 -37.87 0.20
N PRO A 715 36.74 -36.79 0.99
CA PRO A 715 35.43 -36.14 1.12
C PRO A 715 34.92 -35.43 -0.14
N LEU A 716 33.61 -35.49 -0.40
CA LEU A 716 32.92 -34.67 -1.39
C LEU A 716 32.47 -33.34 -0.78
N VAL A 717 32.89 -32.21 -1.35
CA VAL A 717 32.53 -30.85 -0.92
C VAL A 717 31.67 -30.15 -1.97
N VAL A 718 30.60 -29.46 -1.54
CA VAL A 718 29.71 -28.67 -2.40
C VAL A 718 29.52 -27.28 -1.80
N ILE A 719 29.81 -26.23 -2.58
CA ILE A 719 29.46 -24.84 -2.26
C ILE A 719 28.05 -24.56 -2.79
N ARG A 720 27.14 -24.14 -1.92
CA ARG A 720 25.74 -23.78 -2.22
C ARG A 720 25.55 -22.27 -2.34
N SER A 721 26.37 -21.48 -1.64
CA SER A 721 26.42 -20.03 -1.78
C SER A 721 27.80 -19.51 -1.32
N PRO A 722 28.36 -18.46 -1.96
CA PRO A 722 27.89 -17.86 -3.20
C PRO A 722 28.00 -18.83 -4.39
N LEU A 723 27.27 -18.58 -5.46
CA LEU A 723 27.40 -19.38 -6.68
C LEU A 723 28.46 -18.80 -7.60
N ASP A 724 28.98 -19.63 -8.49
CA ASP A 724 29.98 -19.22 -9.47
C ASP A 724 29.44 -18.13 -10.41
N GLY A 725 30.24 -17.11 -10.64
CA GLY A 725 29.91 -15.92 -11.46
C GLY A 725 29.02 -14.87 -10.79
N TRP A 726 28.63 -15.02 -9.52
CA TRP A 726 27.72 -14.06 -8.86
C TRP A 726 28.35 -12.70 -8.58
N ALA A 727 27.54 -11.64 -8.66
CA ALA A 727 27.95 -10.28 -8.32
C ALA A 727 27.26 -9.76 -7.05
N PHE A 728 28.03 -9.10 -6.17
CA PHE A 728 27.57 -8.52 -4.91
C PHE A 728 27.95 -7.05 -4.80
N VAL A 729 27.30 -6.31 -3.92
CA VAL A 729 27.68 -4.92 -3.61
C VAL A 729 28.50 -4.89 -2.33
N ALA A 730 29.65 -4.22 -2.34
CA ALA A 730 30.56 -4.13 -1.20
C ALA A 730 29.85 -3.51 0.01
N GLY A 731 30.15 -4.02 1.20
CA GLY A 731 29.49 -3.62 2.45
C GLY A 731 28.20 -4.41 2.76
N ARG A 732 27.68 -5.21 1.83
CA ARG A 732 26.59 -6.17 2.11
C ARG A 732 27.16 -7.52 2.56
N PRO A 733 26.56 -8.18 3.56
CA PRO A 733 26.97 -9.53 3.94
C PRO A 733 26.63 -10.51 2.81
N VAL A 734 27.62 -11.27 2.38
CA VAL A 734 27.45 -12.43 1.50
C VAL A 734 27.19 -13.65 2.37
N THR A 735 26.17 -14.41 2.04
CA THR A 735 25.88 -15.69 2.70
C THR A 735 26.71 -16.79 2.07
N PHE A 736 27.37 -17.57 2.92
CA PHE A 736 28.14 -18.74 2.55
C PHE A 736 27.42 -19.97 3.05
N THR A 737 27.18 -20.94 2.20
CA THR A 737 26.63 -22.24 2.61
C THR A 737 27.28 -23.34 1.80
N GLY A 738 27.55 -24.48 2.43
CA GLY A 738 28.16 -25.62 1.77
C GLY A 738 28.01 -26.89 2.60
N THR A 739 28.18 -28.03 1.95
CA THR A 739 28.06 -29.36 2.57
C THR A 739 29.29 -30.19 2.25
N ALA A 740 29.66 -31.06 3.20
CA ALA A 740 30.68 -32.06 2.98
C ALA A 740 30.27 -33.44 3.52
N ALA A 741 30.52 -34.48 2.75
CA ALA A 741 30.27 -35.86 3.13
C ALA A 741 31.39 -36.78 2.64
N ASP A 742 31.71 -37.74 3.47
CA ASP A 742 32.69 -38.78 3.22
C ASP A 742 32.04 -40.16 3.43
N LEU A 743 32.47 -41.16 2.66
CA LEU A 743 31.87 -42.49 2.69
C LEU A 743 32.23 -43.24 3.97
N GLU A 744 33.44 -43.04 4.50
CA GLU A 744 33.96 -43.71 5.68
C GLU A 744 33.72 -42.89 6.96
N ASP A 745 33.78 -41.57 6.86
CA ASP A 745 33.71 -40.65 8.01
C ASP A 745 32.35 -39.92 8.17
N GLY A 746 31.41 -40.13 7.25
CA GLY A 746 30.07 -39.51 7.32
C GLY A 746 30.08 -38.02 7.00
N THR A 747 29.24 -37.21 7.64
CA THR A 747 29.18 -35.77 7.29
C THR A 747 30.32 -34.98 7.93
N LEU A 748 31.03 -34.23 7.09
CA LEU A 748 32.14 -33.37 7.49
C LEU A 748 31.80 -31.88 7.34
N THR A 749 30.52 -31.56 7.12
CA THR A 749 30.03 -30.19 6.85
C THR A 749 30.44 -29.17 7.91
N GLY A 750 30.45 -29.56 9.19
CA GLY A 750 30.89 -28.68 10.29
C GLY A 750 32.37 -28.31 10.24
N ASN A 751 33.19 -29.10 9.54
CA ASN A 751 34.65 -28.94 9.46
C ASN A 751 35.10 -28.21 8.19
N LEU A 752 34.17 -27.73 7.36
CA LEU A 752 34.51 -26.94 6.18
C LEU A 752 35.31 -25.70 6.56
N GLN A 753 36.39 -25.45 5.85
CA GLN A 753 37.18 -24.23 5.91
C GLN A 753 37.02 -23.42 4.64
N TRP A 754 36.68 -22.14 4.78
CA TRP A 754 36.39 -21.23 3.68
C TRP A 754 37.46 -20.16 3.54
N THR A 755 37.94 -19.95 2.32
CA THR A 755 38.96 -18.95 1.99
C THR A 755 38.60 -18.19 0.73
N SER A 756 38.94 -16.91 0.67
CA SER A 756 39.02 -16.13 -0.56
C SER A 756 40.49 -15.82 -0.86
N ASP A 757 40.84 -15.82 -2.14
CA ASP A 757 42.11 -15.29 -2.67
C ASP A 757 42.38 -13.80 -2.33
N LEU A 758 41.34 -12.97 -2.21
CA LEU A 758 41.47 -11.55 -1.85
C LEU A 758 41.39 -11.28 -0.34
N ASP A 759 40.44 -11.92 0.35
CA ASP A 759 40.14 -11.64 1.76
C ASP A 759 40.73 -12.65 2.75
N GLY A 760 41.39 -13.70 2.25
CA GLY A 760 41.97 -14.76 3.07
C GLY A 760 40.90 -15.62 3.74
N PRO A 761 41.14 -16.15 4.97
CA PRO A 761 40.17 -16.96 5.69
C PRO A 761 38.85 -16.22 5.94
N LEU A 762 37.76 -16.80 5.44
CA LEU A 762 36.41 -16.22 5.52
C LEU A 762 35.61 -16.76 6.70
N GLY A 763 35.73 -18.06 7.01
CA GLY A 763 34.97 -18.72 8.06
C GLY A 763 35.10 -20.24 8.03
N THR A 764 34.38 -20.90 8.94
CA THR A 764 34.31 -22.36 9.05
C THR A 764 32.86 -22.85 9.19
N GLY A 765 32.60 -24.12 8.84
CA GLY A 765 31.30 -24.76 8.97
C GLY A 765 30.40 -24.67 7.73
N GLY A 766 29.21 -25.27 7.82
CA GLY A 766 28.29 -25.43 6.69
C GLY A 766 27.52 -24.18 6.29
N GLY A 767 27.55 -23.12 7.10
CA GLY A 767 26.87 -21.87 6.80
C GLY A 767 27.31 -20.70 7.68
N PHE A 768 27.52 -19.53 7.08
CA PHE A 768 27.81 -18.27 7.78
C PHE A 768 27.58 -17.07 6.85
N THR A 769 27.70 -15.85 7.36
CA THR A 769 27.70 -14.63 6.53
C THR A 769 29.00 -13.85 6.72
N ARG A 770 29.46 -13.18 5.65
CA ARG A 770 30.69 -12.38 5.67
C ARG A 770 30.56 -11.23 4.68
N VAL A 771 30.96 -10.03 5.11
CA VAL A 771 31.14 -8.90 4.18
C VAL A 771 32.48 -9.09 3.46
N LEU A 772 32.44 -9.06 2.14
CA LEU A 772 33.62 -9.13 1.29
C LEU A 772 34.06 -7.74 0.83
N ARG A 773 35.36 -7.56 0.60
CA ARG A 773 35.91 -6.34 -0.03
C ARG A 773 35.48 -6.26 -1.49
N ALA A 774 35.58 -5.09 -2.10
CA ALA A 774 35.35 -4.96 -3.54
C ALA A 774 36.47 -5.66 -4.34
N GLY A 775 36.10 -6.41 -5.38
CA GLY A 775 37.01 -7.20 -6.21
C GLY A 775 36.40 -8.53 -6.67
N THR A 776 37.10 -9.26 -7.55
CA THR A 776 36.71 -10.63 -7.93
C THR A 776 37.39 -11.63 -7.01
N HIS A 777 36.58 -12.41 -6.29
CA HIS A 777 36.98 -13.43 -5.32
C HIS A 777 36.89 -14.84 -5.93
N HIS A 778 37.93 -15.64 -5.76
CA HIS A 778 37.85 -17.10 -5.85
C HIS A 778 37.67 -17.66 -4.43
N ILE A 779 36.47 -18.17 -4.16
CA ILE A 779 36.03 -18.64 -2.86
C ILE A 779 36.12 -20.15 -2.85
N THR A 780 36.98 -20.68 -1.97
CA THR A 780 37.28 -22.11 -1.86
C THR A 780 36.81 -22.64 -0.51
N ALA A 781 36.07 -23.74 -0.52
CA ALA A 781 35.66 -24.50 0.66
C ALA A 781 36.38 -25.85 0.67
N THR A 782 37.01 -26.24 1.78
CA THR A 782 37.78 -27.50 1.88
C THR A 782 37.58 -28.20 3.22
N VAL A 783 37.75 -29.52 3.25
CA VAL A 783 37.76 -30.31 4.48
C VAL A 783 38.69 -31.52 4.34
N THR A 784 39.27 -31.99 5.45
CA THR A 784 40.12 -33.19 5.51
C THR A 784 39.41 -34.26 6.35
N ASP A 785 39.43 -35.50 5.87
CA ASP A 785 38.86 -36.67 6.53
C ASP A 785 39.77 -37.16 7.69
N ALA A 786 39.35 -38.20 8.41
CA ALA A 786 40.14 -38.80 9.49
C ALA A 786 41.32 -39.64 8.97
N GLY A 787 41.24 -40.14 7.73
CA GLY A 787 42.32 -40.82 7.01
C GLY A 787 43.41 -39.90 6.45
N GLY A 788 43.24 -38.58 6.56
CA GLY A 788 44.15 -37.55 6.08
C GLY A 788 43.96 -37.10 4.61
N LEU A 789 42.94 -37.59 3.88
CA LEU A 789 42.63 -37.14 2.52
C LEU A 789 41.76 -35.87 2.54
N ARG A 790 41.95 -34.99 1.55
CA ARG A 790 41.32 -33.66 1.50
C ARG A 790 40.35 -33.53 0.32
N GLY A 791 39.14 -33.05 0.60
CA GLY A 791 38.12 -32.64 -0.38
C GLY A 791 37.99 -31.12 -0.50
N GLY A 792 37.53 -30.60 -1.64
CA GLY A 792 37.30 -29.17 -1.83
C GLY A 792 36.52 -28.77 -3.07
N ALA A 793 35.91 -27.58 -3.04
CA ALA A 793 35.21 -26.92 -4.14
C ALA A 793 35.55 -25.42 -4.20
N THR A 794 35.50 -24.80 -5.38
CA THR A 794 35.78 -23.37 -5.58
C THR A 794 34.75 -22.72 -6.50
N VAL A 795 34.36 -21.47 -6.20
CA VAL A 795 33.47 -20.61 -7.00
C VAL A 795 34.06 -19.21 -7.14
N THR A 796 33.68 -18.48 -8.19
CA THR A 796 34.09 -17.10 -8.47
C THR A 796 32.95 -16.14 -8.14
N ALA A 797 33.21 -15.04 -7.43
CA ALA A 797 32.22 -14.01 -7.12
C ALA A 797 32.81 -12.60 -7.26
N THR A 798 32.11 -11.65 -7.86
CA THR A 798 32.57 -10.26 -8.02
C THR A 798 31.84 -9.31 -7.10
N VAL A 799 32.55 -8.62 -6.22
CA VAL A 799 31.98 -7.61 -5.32
C VAL A 799 32.29 -6.22 -5.90
N VAL A 800 31.26 -5.50 -6.33
CA VAL A 800 31.39 -4.14 -6.87
C VAL A 800 31.24 -3.11 -5.75
N PRO A 801 32.02 -2.00 -5.74
CA PRO A 801 31.82 -0.94 -4.76
C PRO A 801 30.43 -0.28 -4.94
N PRO A 802 29.75 0.14 -3.85
CA PRO A 802 28.49 0.86 -3.96
C PRO A 802 28.71 2.20 -4.67
N THR A 803 27.78 2.57 -5.54
CA THR A 803 27.82 3.88 -6.21
C THR A 803 27.42 4.96 -5.21
N THR A 804 28.33 5.87 -4.91
CA THR A 804 28.06 7.02 -4.03
C THR A 804 28.13 8.33 -4.81
N LEU A 805 27.13 9.19 -4.64
CA LEU A 805 27.12 10.56 -5.12
C LEU A 805 27.35 11.50 -3.93
N ALA A 806 28.27 12.45 -4.07
CA ALA A 806 28.55 13.44 -3.04
C ALA A 806 28.16 14.84 -3.55
N PHE A 807 27.26 15.48 -2.83
CA PHE A 807 26.75 16.82 -3.16
C PHE A 807 27.27 17.84 -2.15
N THR A 808 27.77 18.96 -2.66
CA THR A 808 28.11 20.11 -1.82
C THR A 808 26.88 20.98 -1.60
N ALA A 809 26.79 21.65 -0.45
CA ALA A 809 25.71 22.60 -0.20
C ALA A 809 25.70 23.71 -1.27
N THR A 810 24.54 23.91 -1.88
CA THR A 810 24.26 24.97 -2.86
C THR A 810 23.78 26.25 -2.22
N ALA A 811 23.26 26.17 -0.98
CA ALA A 811 23.12 27.30 -0.08
C ALA A 811 23.23 26.83 1.38
N ASP A 812 23.75 27.68 2.26
CA ASP A 812 23.58 27.53 3.71
C ASP A 812 23.53 28.89 4.42
N THR A 813 22.92 28.94 5.60
CA THR A 813 22.86 30.16 6.41
C THR A 813 22.41 29.79 7.82
N TYR A 814 22.57 30.72 8.76
CA TYR A 814 21.85 30.64 10.04
C TYR A 814 21.12 31.95 10.29
N VAL A 815 20.12 31.88 11.17
CA VAL A 815 19.32 33.05 11.55
C VAL A 815 19.50 33.37 13.03
N ASP A 816 19.44 34.66 13.35
CA ASP A 816 19.58 35.14 14.72
C ASP A 816 18.53 36.24 15.00
N PRO A 817 17.64 36.06 15.99
CA PRO A 817 16.64 37.05 16.36
C PRO A 817 17.24 38.36 16.86
N LYS A 818 18.46 38.34 17.41
CA LYS A 818 19.17 39.57 17.83
C LYS A 818 19.57 40.43 16.64
N SER A 819 19.62 39.85 15.44
CA SER A 819 19.91 40.53 14.18
C SER A 819 18.86 40.18 13.13
N ALA A 820 17.58 40.37 13.47
CA ALA A 820 16.48 39.73 12.74
C ALA A 820 16.36 40.07 11.24
N GLY A 821 16.94 41.19 10.79
CA GLY A 821 16.98 41.59 9.38
C GLY A 821 18.33 41.36 8.67
N ARG A 822 19.30 40.72 9.32
CA ARG A 822 20.61 40.40 8.76
C ARG A 822 20.63 38.97 8.23
N SER A 823 21.24 38.77 7.06
CA SER A 823 21.61 37.45 6.56
C SER A 823 23.05 37.11 6.97
N PHE A 824 23.29 35.82 7.24
CA PHE A 824 24.59 35.29 7.60
C PHE A 824 25.15 34.27 6.59
N GLY A 825 24.50 34.11 5.43
CA GLY A 825 24.87 33.08 4.45
C GLY A 825 26.31 33.18 3.96
N THR A 826 26.89 34.37 3.86
CA THR A 826 28.30 34.54 3.45
C THR A 826 29.33 34.26 4.54
N GLY A 827 28.90 33.82 5.73
CA GLY A 827 29.77 33.59 6.88
C GLY A 827 30.30 32.16 6.93
N ALA A 828 31.56 31.97 7.31
CA ALA A 828 32.21 30.64 7.38
C ALA A 828 31.68 29.67 8.47
N LYS A 829 30.61 30.04 9.20
CA LYS A 829 30.06 29.28 10.33
C LYS A 829 28.53 29.27 10.30
N LEU A 830 27.97 28.11 10.65
CA LEU A 830 26.54 27.85 10.84
C LEU A 830 26.28 27.60 12.32
N LEU A 831 25.32 28.30 12.92
CA LEU A 831 25.04 28.24 14.35
C LEU A 831 23.66 27.64 14.62
N ALA A 832 23.56 26.82 15.68
CA ALA A 832 22.29 26.34 16.20
C ALA A 832 22.26 26.40 17.74
N ARG A 833 21.16 26.91 18.33
CA ARG A 833 20.91 26.97 19.79
C ARG A 833 19.42 27.25 20.10
N ALA A 834 18.96 26.86 21.29
CA ALA A 834 17.57 27.03 21.72
C ALA A 834 17.22 28.46 22.19
N ALA A 835 18.11 29.14 22.92
CA ALA A 835 17.83 30.48 23.45
C ALA A 835 19.07 31.41 23.48
N PRO A 836 19.01 32.60 22.86
CA PRO A 836 18.01 32.99 21.86
C PRO A 836 18.05 32.05 20.65
N LEU A 837 16.89 31.71 20.09
CA LEU A 837 16.76 30.72 19.02
C LEU A 837 17.66 31.04 17.82
N GLN A 838 18.66 30.20 17.54
CA GLN A 838 19.42 30.24 16.29
C GLN A 838 19.20 28.92 15.56
N GLU A 839 18.88 29.01 14.29
CA GLU A 839 18.56 27.88 13.41
C GLU A 839 19.43 27.98 12.17
N THR A 840 19.98 26.86 11.75
CA THR A 840 20.77 26.75 10.52
C THR A 840 19.91 26.14 9.41
N PHE A 841 20.10 26.58 8.17
CA PHE A 841 19.46 26.03 6.98
C PHE A 841 20.53 25.59 5.98
N LEU A 842 20.34 24.43 5.35
CA LEU A 842 21.27 23.76 4.43
C LEU A 842 20.54 23.25 3.19
N ARG A 843 21.00 23.61 1.99
CA ARG A 843 20.39 23.23 0.71
C ARG A 843 21.38 22.48 -0.15
N PHE A 844 20.93 21.40 -0.79
CA PHE A 844 21.70 20.63 -1.75
C PHE A 844 20.93 20.49 -3.06
N ALA A 845 21.63 20.58 -4.20
CA ALA A 845 21.10 20.15 -5.49
C ALA A 845 21.57 18.72 -5.74
N VAL A 846 20.64 17.78 -5.69
CA VAL A 846 20.86 16.35 -5.89
C VAL A 846 20.56 16.03 -7.35
N SER A 847 21.51 15.38 -8.03
CA SER A 847 21.38 14.99 -9.44
C SER A 847 22.20 13.73 -9.72
N GLY A 848 21.75 12.89 -10.65
CA GLY A 848 22.47 11.68 -11.07
C GLY A 848 22.02 10.41 -10.34
N ILE A 849 20.98 10.48 -9.51
CA ILE A 849 20.30 9.31 -8.95
C ILE A 849 19.53 8.58 -10.07
N GLY A 850 18.86 9.32 -10.96
CA GLY A 850 18.13 8.73 -12.08
C GLY A 850 17.08 7.70 -11.62
N THR A 851 17.12 6.49 -12.18
CA THR A 851 16.23 5.36 -11.81
C THR A 851 16.77 4.49 -10.67
N ALA A 852 17.96 4.81 -10.14
CA ALA A 852 18.51 4.10 -8.99
C ALA A 852 17.70 4.40 -7.72
N SER A 853 17.67 3.45 -6.79
CA SER A 853 17.08 3.70 -5.48
C SER A 853 18.08 4.38 -4.55
N VAL A 854 17.60 5.19 -3.61
CA VAL A 854 18.45 5.74 -2.52
C VAL A 854 18.50 4.73 -1.39
N GLU A 855 19.65 4.10 -1.18
CA GLU A 855 19.84 3.16 -0.06
C GLU A 855 20.17 3.88 1.23
N GLN A 856 20.95 4.95 1.15
CA GLN A 856 21.30 5.77 2.29
C GLN A 856 21.64 7.19 1.84
N ALA A 857 21.22 8.20 2.60
CA ALA A 857 21.74 9.55 2.46
C ALA A 857 22.25 10.06 3.81
N ARG A 858 23.51 10.52 3.85
CA ARG A 858 24.14 11.08 5.05
C ARG A 858 24.50 12.54 4.84
N LEU A 859 24.01 13.40 5.73
CA LEU A 859 24.50 14.76 5.85
C LEU A 859 25.73 14.75 6.74
N ARG A 860 26.88 15.10 6.18
CA ARG A 860 28.14 15.25 6.88
C ARG A 860 28.40 16.72 7.18
N LEU A 861 28.50 17.07 8.45
CA LEU A 861 28.87 18.40 8.94
C LEU A 861 30.16 18.32 9.77
N THR A 862 31.01 19.35 9.69
CA THR A 862 32.24 19.43 10.50
C THR A 862 32.12 20.54 11.51
N VAL A 863 32.33 20.23 12.80
CA VAL A 863 32.34 21.24 13.86
C VAL A 863 33.51 22.21 13.64
N GLY A 864 33.29 23.49 13.94
CA GLY A 864 34.33 24.51 13.89
C GLY A 864 35.57 24.16 14.74
N SER A 865 36.70 24.80 14.45
CA SER A 865 37.97 24.54 15.14
C SER A 865 38.14 25.30 16.46
N GLY A 866 37.23 26.24 16.76
CA GLY A 866 37.26 27.04 17.98
C GLY A 866 36.91 26.20 19.20
N ARG A 867 37.55 26.48 20.34
CA ARG A 867 37.28 25.77 21.60
C ARG A 867 35.82 25.89 22.08
N ALA A 868 35.09 26.90 21.62
CA ALA A 868 33.68 27.14 21.94
C ALA A 868 32.71 26.70 20.82
N ASP A 869 33.21 26.04 19.76
CA ASP A 869 32.36 25.61 18.64
C ASP A 869 31.66 24.27 18.90
N GLY A 870 32.11 23.51 19.92
CA GLY A 870 31.46 22.30 20.42
C GLY A 870 30.33 22.59 21.41
N SER A 871 29.45 21.62 21.62
CA SER A 871 28.27 21.74 22.48
C SER A 871 27.92 20.39 23.11
N VAL A 872 27.16 20.41 24.20
CA VAL A 872 26.52 19.21 24.77
C VAL A 872 25.47 18.59 23.84
N SER A 873 25.07 19.28 22.77
CA SER A 873 24.23 18.76 21.70
C SER A 873 24.74 19.20 20.32
N GLY A 874 24.97 18.23 19.43
CA GLY A 874 25.26 18.46 18.02
C GLY A 874 24.02 18.89 17.21
N GLY A 875 22.85 18.94 17.85
CA GLY A 875 21.59 19.38 17.26
C GLY A 875 20.77 18.27 16.60
N ALA A 876 19.65 18.67 16.02
CA ALA A 876 18.67 17.85 15.33
C ALA A 876 18.50 18.37 13.90
N ILE A 877 18.48 17.46 12.93
CA ILE A 877 18.21 17.77 11.53
C ILE A 877 16.73 17.56 11.25
N GLU A 878 16.10 18.56 10.66
CA GLU A 878 14.68 18.56 10.28
C GLU A 878 14.52 18.90 8.80
N ALA A 879 13.48 18.39 8.16
CA ALA A 879 13.14 18.77 6.78
C ALA A 879 12.54 20.19 6.75
N VAL A 880 12.83 20.94 5.69
CA VAL A 880 12.35 22.31 5.52
C VAL A 880 11.60 22.46 4.22
N ASP A 881 10.33 22.87 4.32
CA ASP A 881 9.48 23.16 3.18
C ASP A 881 9.59 24.62 2.74
N GLY A 882 9.43 24.86 1.44
CA GLY A 882 9.43 26.19 0.84
C GLY A 882 10.81 26.70 0.41
N PRO A 883 10.84 27.72 -0.48
CA PRO A 883 12.06 28.27 -1.01
C PRO A 883 12.78 29.15 0.02
N TRP A 884 14.09 29.00 0.12
CA TRP A 884 14.96 29.89 0.89
C TRP A 884 16.32 30.01 0.20
N SER A 885 17.10 31.02 0.59
CA SER A 885 18.43 31.30 0.01
C SER A 885 19.43 31.75 1.08
N GLU A 886 20.68 31.94 0.67
CA GLU A 886 21.75 32.58 1.46
C GLU A 886 21.30 33.91 2.11
N ALA A 887 20.37 34.63 1.48
CA ALA A 887 19.85 35.91 1.96
C ALA A 887 18.80 35.78 3.07
N THR A 888 18.44 34.56 3.48
CA THR A 888 17.47 34.33 4.56
C THR A 888 17.91 35.00 5.86
N THR A 889 16.96 35.68 6.47
CA THR A 889 17.09 36.39 7.75
C THR A 889 16.14 35.75 8.77
N TYR A 890 16.23 36.11 10.05
CA TYR A 890 15.29 35.60 11.04
C TYR A 890 13.81 35.91 10.69
N ARG A 891 13.54 37.06 10.05
CA ARG A 891 12.18 37.45 9.64
C ARG A 891 11.64 36.69 8.44
N THR A 892 12.53 36.22 7.57
CA THR A 892 12.18 35.56 6.31
C THR A 892 12.46 34.07 6.33
N ARG A 893 12.80 33.52 7.51
CA ARG A 893 13.12 32.10 7.66
C ARG A 893 11.89 31.23 7.38
N PRO A 894 12.07 30.11 6.68
CA PRO A 894 11.01 29.14 6.52
C PRO A 894 10.64 28.56 7.89
N LEU A 895 9.38 28.13 8.02
CA LEU A 895 8.91 27.49 9.24
C LEU A 895 9.45 26.06 9.30
N VAL A 896 10.07 25.69 10.43
CA VAL A 896 10.51 24.32 10.67
C VAL A 896 9.35 23.55 11.30
N VAL A 897 8.61 22.79 10.49
CA VAL A 897 7.43 21.98 10.88
C VAL A 897 7.57 20.50 10.52
N GLY A 898 8.69 20.11 9.89
CA GLY A 898 8.96 18.73 9.52
C GLY A 898 9.37 17.86 10.70
N PRO A 899 9.26 16.52 10.59
CA PRO A 899 9.75 15.62 11.63
C PRO A 899 11.28 15.68 11.74
N VAL A 900 11.80 15.43 12.95
CA VAL A 900 13.23 15.22 13.20
C VAL A 900 13.70 13.99 12.42
N LEU A 901 14.65 14.21 11.51
CA LEU A 901 15.24 13.19 10.65
C LEU A 901 16.37 12.45 11.38
N ALA A 902 17.22 13.18 12.09
CA ALA A 902 18.32 12.63 12.88
C ALA A 902 18.77 13.60 13.99
N THR A 903 19.42 13.07 15.03
CA THR A 903 19.98 13.88 16.13
C THR A 903 21.42 13.50 16.41
N ALA A 904 22.19 14.44 16.96
CA ALA A 904 23.54 14.20 17.45
C ALA A 904 23.66 14.62 18.93
N GLY A 905 24.27 13.75 19.72
CA GLY A 905 24.65 14.02 21.12
C GLY A 905 25.79 15.03 21.24
N ALA A 906 26.55 15.01 22.33
CA ALA A 906 27.65 15.95 22.54
C ALA A 906 28.71 15.90 21.43
N VAL A 907 29.18 17.06 20.98
CA VAL A 907 30.16 17.20 19.89
C VAL A 907 31.33 18.08 20.28
N SER A 908 32.53 17.72 19.81
CA SER A 908 33.80 18.40 20.10
C SER A 908 34.33 19.19 18.89
N PRO A 909 35.18 20.22 19.10
CA PRO A 909 35.81 20.95 18.01
C PRO A 909 36.54 20.05 17.00
N ASN A 910 36.43 20.37 15.71
CA ASN A 910 36.92 19.58 14.56
C ASN A 910 36.28 18.19 14.35
N GLN A 911 35.30 17.79 15.15
CA GLN A 911 34.61 16.52 14.94
C GLN A 911 33.81 16.55 13.64
N VAL A 912 33.91 15.49 12.85
CA VAL A 912 33.01 15.22 11.73
C VAL A 912 31.80 14.47 12.27
N VAL A 913 30.61 14.98 11.98
CA VAL A 913 29.33 14.44 12.44
C VAL A 913 28.52 14.04 11.21
N GLU A 914 27.97 12.83 11.22
CA GLU A 914 27.09 12.33 10.15
C GLU A 914 25.68 12.15 10.68
N PHE A 915 24.71 12.75 10.00
CA PHE A 915 23.29 12.61 10.26
C PHE A 915 22.68 11.73 9.16
N ASP A 916 21.93 10.70 9.56
CA ASP A 916 21.16 9.90 8.60
C ASP A 916 19.93 10.69 8.16
N VAL A 917 19.93 11.15 6.91
CA VAL A 917 18.85 11.95 6.31
C VAL A 917 18.23 11.22 5.13
N THR A 918 18.32 9.88 5.12
CA THR A 918 17.87 9.02 4.01
C THR A 918 16.43 9.33 3.60
N SER A 919 15.54 9.56 4.55
CA SER A 919 14.13 9.87 4.30
C SER A 919 13.87 11.21 3.59
N ALA A 920 14.85 12.13 3.58
CA ALA A 920 14.76 13.43 2.92
C ALA A 920 15.22 13.42 1.44
N VAL A 921 15.83 12.33 0.96
CA VAL A 921 16.35 12.22 -0.41
C VAL A 921 15.59 11.14 -1.17
N ARG A 922 14.65 11.55 -2.04
CA ARG A 922 13.78 10.62 -2.79
C ARG A 922 14.18 10.43 -4.26
N GLY A 923 15.10 11.24 -4.76
CA GLY A 923 15.52 11.25 -6.16
C GLY A 923 16.26 12.55 -6.49
N ASP A 924 16.46 12.80 -7.79
CA ASP A 924 17.03 14.06 -8.27
C ASP A 924 16.12 15.23 -7.91
N GLY A 925 16.69 16.33 -7.39
CA GLY A 925 15.92 17.46 -6.90
C GLY A 925 16.66 18.33 -5.89
N THR A 926 15.94 19.24 -5.24
CA THR A 926 16.47 20.05 -4.14
C THR A 926 16.20 19.35 -2.81
N VAL A 927 17.21 19.28 -1.94
CA VAL A 927 17.08 18.83 -0.55
C VAL A 927 17.33 20.01 0.38
N ASN A 928 16.33 20.38 1.18
CA ASN A 928 16.39 21.47 2.16
C ASN A 928 16.30 20.91 3.57
N LEU A 929 17.25 21.28 4.42
CA LEU A 929 17.38 20.80 5.78
C LEU A 929 17.54 21.98 6.74
N ALA A 930 17.01 21.86 7.95
CA ALA A 930 17.30 22.73 9.08
C ALA A 930 18.14 21.97 10.10
N LEU A 931 19.06 22.67 10.75
CA LEU A 931 19.72 22.22 11.97
C LEU A 931 19.24 23.11 13.12
N VAL A 932 18.52 22.49 14.05
CA VAL A 932 18.06 23.11 15.30
C VAL A 932 18.79 22.48 16.47
N SER A 933 18.82 23.14 17.63
CA SER A 933 19.43 22.56 18.83
C SER A 933 18.54 22.78 20.05
N PRO A 934 18.29 21.73 20.86
CA PRO A 934 17.58 21.86 22.13
C PRO A 934 18.46 22.50 23.21
N SER A 935 19.76 22.67 22.98
CA SER A 935 20.68 23.21 23.97
C SER A 935 20.77 24.73 23.94
N ASN A 936 20.99 25.33 25.12
CA ASN A 936 21.19 26.77 25.25
C ASN A 936 22.64 27.22 24.95
N ASP A 937 23.61 26.29 24.96
CA ASP A 937 24.94 26.53 24.38
C ASP A 937 24.87 26.38 22.85
N SER A 938 25.74 27.09 22.13
CA SER A 938 25.69 27.11 20.66
C SER A 938 26.65 26.08 20.09
N VAL A 939 26.15 25.24 19.19
CA VAL A 939 27.01 24.45 18.31
C VAL A 939 27.31 25.26 17.05
N ALA A 940 28.57 25.24 16.62
CA ALA A 940 29.02 25.92 15.41
C ALA A 940 29.61 24.92 14.41
N TYR A 941 28.90 24.70 13.30
CA TYR A 941 29.39 23.92 12.16
C TYR A 941 30.05 24.83 11.12
N ARG A 942 30.94 24.26 10.32
CA ARG A 942 31.53 24.96 9.17
C ARG A 942 30.50 25.09 8.06
N SER A 943 30.38 26.27 7.49
CA SER A 943 29.53 26.53 6.32
C SER A 943 30.23 26.12 5.02
N ARG A 944 29.55 26.27 3.90
CA ARG A 944 30.09 26.07 2.54
C ARG A 944 31.18 27.10 2.17
N GLU A 945 31.25 28.25 2.83
CA GLU A 945 32.29 29.28 2.68
C GLU A 945 33.58 28.89 3.41
N ALA A 946 33.53 27.91 4.31
CA ALA A 946 34.73 27.45 5.02
C ALA A 946 35.76 26.84 4.05
N SER A 947 37.05 27.07 4.28
CA SER A 947 38.11 26.57 3.38
C SER A 947 38.21 25.04 3.35
N VAL A 948 37.78 24.34 4.40
CA VAL A 948 37.82 22.87 4.56
C VAL A 948 36.68 22.37 5.44
N GLY A 949 36.22 21.13 5.21
CA GLY A 949 35.16 20.52 6.03
C GLY A 949 33.77 21.12 5.78
N LYS A 950 33.51 21.55 4.54
CA LYS A 950 32.21 22.06 4.08
C LYS A 950 31.11 21.01 4.24
N PRO A 951 29.83 21.41 4.40
CA PRO A 951 28.71 20.48 4.41
C PRO A 951 28.66 19.63 3.13
N GLN A 952 28.46 18.32 3.31
CA GLN A 952 28.31 17.36 2.22
C GLN A 952 27.09 16.47 2.44
N LEU A 953 26.27 16.29 1.41
CA LEU A 953 25.24 15.26 1.38
C LEU A 953 25.76 14.09 0.54
N ILE A 954 25.98 12.95 1.18
CA ILE A 954 26.52 11.73 0.56
C ILE A 954 25.37 10.75 0.37
N VAL A 955 25.03 10.43 -0.86
CA VAL A 955 23.94 9.53 -1.24
C VAL A 955 24.54 8.23 -1.78
N THR A 956 24.20 7.10 -1.16
CA THR A 956 24.55 5.75 -1.61
C THR A 956 23.39 5.19 -2.41
N LEU A 957 23.65 4.79 -3.66
CA LEU A 957 22.65 4.28 -4.59
C LEU A 957 22.54 2.76 -4.48
N GLY A 958 21.31 2.26 -4.55
CA GLY A 958 20.99 0.85 -4.76
C GLY A 958 20.50 0.58 -6.18
N PRO A 959 20.31 -0.71 -6.52
CA PRO A 959 19.74 -1.09 -7.80
C PRO A 959 18.38 -0.42 -8.03
N PRO A 960 17.99 -0.20 -9.30
CA PRO A 960 16.64 0.26 -9.63
C PRO A 960 15.58 -0.67 -9.05
N ARG A 961 14.43 -0.12 -8.64
CA ARG A 961 13.29 -0.89 -8.12
C ARG A 961 12.01 -0.54 -8.86
N LEU A 962 11.20 -1.56 -9.12
CA LEU A 962 9.86 -1.41 -9.68
C LEU A 962 8.90 -2.26 -8.86
N THR A 963 7.78 -1.70 -8.41
CA THR A 963 6.73 -2.46 -7.72
C THR A 963 5.53 -2.62 -8.66
N LEU A 964 5.07 -3.85 -8.82
CA LEU A 964 3.85 -4.18 -9.55
C LEU A 964 2.79 -4.67 -8.56
N ALA A 965 1.56 -4.19 -8.72
CA ALA A 965 0.43 -4.57 -7.88
C ALA A 965 -0.88 -4.57 -8.68
N GLY A 966 -1.88 -5.30 -8.19
CA GLY A 966 -3.19 -5.42 -8.85
C GLY A 966 -3.28 -6.60 -9.83
N THR A 967 -4.37 -6.67 -10.58
CA THR A 967 -4.63 -7.76 -11.54
C THR A 967 -4.42 -7.28 -12.98
N PHE A 968 -3.53 -7.96 -13.70
CA PHE A 968 -3.22 -7.74 -15.09
C PHE A 968 -3.98 -8.74 -15.94
N VAL A 969 -5.02 -8.27 -16.64
CA VAL A 969 -5.79 -9.06 -17.61
C VAL A 969 -5.10 -9.11 -18.99
N ASP A 970 -4.37 -8.05 -19.32
CA ASP A 970 -3.53 -7.94 -20.52
C ASP A 970 -2.08 -8.34 -20.22
N SER A 971 -1.34 -8.67 -21.27
CA SER A 971 0.08 -9.02 -21.22
C SER A 971 0.91 -7.85 -20.66
N TYR A 972 1.71 -8.11 -19.61
CA TYR A 972 2.74 -7.16 -19.18
C TYR A 972 4.01 -7.38 -20.01
N GLN A 973 4.23 -6.48 -20.97
CA GLN A 973 5.35 -6.55 -21.91
C GLN A 973 6.37 -5.46 -21.62
N ASN A 974 7.62 -5.86 -21.38
CA ASN A 974 8.72 -4.91 -21.23
C ASN A 974 10.05 -5.51 -21.74
N GLY A 975 10.38 -5.20 -22.99
CA GLY A 975 11.63 -5.63 -23.64
C GLY A 975 12.87 -4.78 -23.28
N THR A 976 12.74 -3.79 -22.40
CA THR A 976 13.78 -2.78 -22.14
C THR A 976 14.03 -2.58 -20.65
N LEU A 977 13.88 -3.63 -19.84
CA LEU A 977 14.16 -3.55 -18.40
C LEU A 977 15.58 -3.06 -18.17
N THR A 978 15.77 -2.20 -17.17
CA THR A 978 17.09 -1.67 -16.83
C THR A 978 17.95 -2.77 -16.20
N ALA A 979 19.25 -2.78 -16.49
CA ALA A 979 20.19 -3.72 -15.87
C ALA A 979 20.17 -3.58 -14.33
N GLY A 980 20.20 -4.71 -13.62
CA GLY A 980 20.15 -4.76 -12.17
C GLY A 980 18.78 -4.46 -11.54
N LEU A 981 17.73 -4.25 -12.35
CA LEU A 981 16.39 -3.92 -11.85
C LEU A 981 15.84 -5.03 -10.93
N ARG A 982 15.31 -4.63 -9.78
CA ARG A 982 14.51 -5.50 -8.92
C ARG A 982 13.03 -5.18 -9.07
N VAL A 983 12.28 -6.11 -9.63
CA VAL A 983 10.82 -6.04 -9.73
C VAL A 983 10.22 -6.76 -8.52
N ASP A 984 9.45 -6.05 -7.70
CA ASP A 984 8.62 -6.62 -6.64
C ASP A 984 7.18 -6.74 -7.13
N ALA A 985 6.77 -7.97 -7.44
CA ALA A 985 5.45 -8.30 -7.97
C ALA A 985 4.61 -9.09 -6.96
N ARG A 986 5.01 -9.17 -5.68
CA ARG A 986 4.29 -9.97 -4.65
C ARG A 986 2.80 -9.61 -4.53
N ALA A 987 2.44 -8.36 -4.82
CA ALA A 987 1.07 -7.85 -4.81
C ALA A 987 0.35 -7.93 -6.18
N ALA A 988 0.97 -8.53 -7.20
CA ALA A 988 0.43 -8.62 -8.56
C ALA A 988 -0.15 -10.01 -8.87
N THR A 989 -1.20 -10.02 -9.69
CA THR A 989 -1.80 -11.20 -10.31
C THR A 989 -1.81 -11.01 -11.83
N PHE A 990 -1.35 -11.98 -12.60
CA PHE A 990 -1.36 -11.94 -14.06
C PHE A 990 -2.27 -13.07 -14.57
N LEU A 991 -3.22 -12.76 -15.43
CA LEU A 991 -4.18 -13.75 -15.95
C LEU A 991 -3.74 -14.22 -17.33
N GLY A 992 -3.39 -15.51 -17.45
CA GLY A 992 -3.13 -16.14 -18.74
C GLY A 992 -4.44 -16.64 -19.36
N SER A 993 -4.67 -16.39 -20.64
CA SER A 993 -5.88 -16.83 -21.35
C SER A 993 -5.61 -17.03 -22.85
N ASP A 994 -6.61 -17.45 -23.62
CA ASP A 994 -6.48 -17.58 -25.08
C ASP A 994 -6.24 -16.24 -25.80
N THR A 995 -6.57 -15.13 -25.16
CA THR A 995 -6.30 -13.77 -25.66
C THR A 995 -5.05 -13.15 -25.04
N ASN A 996 -4.49 -13.78 -23.99
CA ASN A 996 -3.26 -13.36 -23.32
C ASN A 996 -2.31 -14.57 -23.14
N SER A 997 -1.65 -14.98 -24.22
CA SER A 997 -0.73 -16.11 -24.23
C SER A 997 0.60 -15.85 -23.51
N TYR A 998 0.93 -14.60 -23.17
CA TYR A 998 2.16 -14.27 -22.46
C TYR A 998 1.87 -13.22 -21.39
N PRO A 999 1.21 -13.59 -20.28
CA PRO A 999 0.92 -12.67 -19.19
C PRO A 999 2.15 -11.87 -18.72
N LEU A 1000 3.34 -12.48 -18.79
CA LEU A 1000 4.62 -11.80 -18.60
C LEU A 1000 5.55 -12.07 -19.79
N ASN A 1001 6.00 -11.00 -20.48
CA ASN A 1001 6.96 -11.07 -21.57
C ASN A 1001 8.05 -10.00 -21.44
N LEU A 1002 9.27 -10.41 -21.09
CA LEU A 1002 10.31 -9.53 -20.56
C LEU A 1002 11.60 -9.58 -21.38
N GLY A 1003 12.36 -8.50 -21.36
CA GLY A 1003 13.66 -8.40 -22.01
C GLY A 1003 14.47 -7.21 -21.49
N GLY A 1004 15.67 -7.02 -22.05
CA GLY A 1004 16.52 -5.87 -21.74
C GLY A 1004 17.79 -6.22 -20.96
N GLY A 1005 18.13 -5.37 -19.99
CA GLY A 1005 19.39 -5.38 -19.26
C GLY A 1005 19.63 -6.64 -18.43
N SER A 1006 20.90 -6.85 -18.05
CA SER A 1006 21.31 -8.04 -17.30
C SER A 1006 21.06 -7.93 -15.80
N GLY A 1007 21.03 -9.06 -15.08
CA GLY A 1007 20.97 -9.08 -13.61
C GLY A 1007 19.61 -8.67 -13.03
N VAL A 1008 18.53 -8.86 -13.79
CA VAL A 1008 17.17 -8.51 -13.35
C VAL A 1008 16.64 -9.60 -12.42
N VAL A 1009 16.00 -9.16 -11.32
CA VAL A 1009 15.32 -10.05 -10.36
C VAL A 1009 13.84 -9.74 -10.37
N PHE A 1010 13.00 -10.74 -10.65
CA PHE A 1010 11.55 -10.67 -10.59
C PHE A 1010 11.06 -11.47 -9.39
N ALA A 1011 10.55 -10.76 -8.38
CA ALA A 1011 10.23 -11.31 -7.07
C ALA A 1011 8.72 -11.39 -6.82
N GLY A 1012 8.22 -12.61 -6.59
CA GLY A 1012 6.84 -12.90 -6.25
C GLY A 1012 5.86 -12.80 -7.40
N GLY A 1013 4.57 -12.66 -7.04
CA GLY A 1013 3.45 -12.57 -7.96
C GLY A 1013 2.79 -13.92 -8.23
N ALA A 1014 1.59 -13.86 -8.79
CA ALA A 1014 0.85 -15.04 -9.21
C ALA A 1014 0.46 -14.95 -10.68
N VAL A 1015 0.79 -15.96 -11.47
CA VAL A 1015 0.24 -16.16 -12.80
C VAL A 1015 -0.84 -17.23 -12.71
N LEU A 1016 -2.08 -16.85 -13.04
CA LEU A 1016 -3.24 -17.74 -12.97
C LEU A 1016 -3.79 -17.91 -14.38
N GLY A 1017 -3.60 -19.09 -14.96
CA GLY A 1017 -4.18 -19.41 -16.25
C GLY A 1017 -5.67 -19.73 -16.14
N GLN A 1018 -6.44 -19.20 -17.08
CA GLN A 1018 -7.89 -19.30 -17.16
C GLN A 1018 -8.35 -20.36 -18.18
N TYR A 1019 -7.45 -21.25 -18.60
CA TYR A 1019 -7.72 -22.31 -19.57
C TYR A 1019 -8.58 -23.42 -18.95
N ASP A 1020 -9.41 -24.07 -19.77
CA ASP A 1020 -10.18 -25.22 -19.34
C ASP A 1020 -9.23 -26.39 -19.00
N ARG A 1021 -9.28 -26.84 -17.75
CA ARG A 1021 -8.43 -27.95 -17.28
C ARG A 1021 -8.72 -29.26 -18.01
N LEU A 1022 -9.87 -29.39 -18.67
CA LEU A 1022 -10.25 -30.56 -19.49
C LEU A 1022 -9.90 -30.42 -20.97
N GLU A 1023 -9.40 -29.26 -21.41
CA GLU A 1023 -8.96 -29.04 -22.78
C GLU A 1023 -7.95 -30.11 -23.21
N SER A 1024 -7.88 -30.48 -24.49
CA SER A 1024 -6.88 -31.46 -24.95
C SER A 1024 -5.46 -30.90 -24.90
N TRP A 1025 -4.46 -31.78 -24.76
CA TRP A 1025 -3.06 -31.37 -24.84
C TRP A 1025 -2.77 -30.63 -26.15
N ASP A 1026 -3.28 -31.11 -27.29
CA ASP A 1026 -3.05 -30.47 -28.59
C ASP A 1026 -3.64 -29.06 -28.68
N ALA A 1027 -4.87 -28.85 -28.19
CA ALA A 1027 -5.54 -27.55 -28.28
C ALA A 1027 -4.77 -26.52 -27.44
N MET A 1028 -4.46 -26.88 -26.20
CA MET A 1028 -3.74 -26.00 -25.31
C MET A 1028 -2.26 -25.81 -25.74
N HIS A 1029 -1.55 -26.86 -26.19
CA HIS A 1029 -0.18 -26.74 -26.72
C HIS A 1029 -0.11 -25.86 -27.97
N THR A 1030 -1.13 -25.89 -28.84
CA THR A 1030 -1.20 -25.05 -30.05
C THR A 1030 -1.25 -23.55 -29.71
N SER A 1031 -1.80 -23.18 -28.55
CA SER A 1031 -1.86 -21.79 -28.09
C SER A 1031 -0.48 -21.17 -27.81
N ASN A 1032 0.57 -22.01 -27.69
CA ASN A 1032 1.97 -21.60 -27.51
C ASN A 1032 2.12 -20.45 -26.51
N ASN A 1033 1.69 -20.69 -25.27
CA ASN A 1033 1.66 -19.69 -24.21
C ASN A 1033 2.78 -19.94 -23.17
N ALA A 1034 3.10 -18.94 -22.36
CA ALA A 1034 4.01 -19.13 -21.23
C ALA A 1034 3.60 -18.24 -20.06
N GLY A 1035 3.69 -18.75 -18.83
CA GLY A 1035 3.41 -17.96 -17.64
C GLY A 1035 4.36 -16.76 -17.50
N ILE A 1036 5.65 -16.98 -17.74
CA ILE A 1036 6.66 -15.93 -17.87
C ILE A 1036 7.68 -16.29 -18.96
N ALA A 1037 7.85 -15.40 -19.93
CA ALA A 1037 8.92 -15.45 -20.92
C ALA A 1037 9.90 -14.29 -20.72
N PHE A 1038 11.20 -14.54 -20.84
CA PHE A 1038 12.22 -13.49 -20.69
C PHE A 1038 13.46 -13.71 -21.55
N SER A 1039 14.11 -12.61 -21.96
CA SER A 1039 15.31 -12.62 -22.82
C SER A 1039 16.54 -11.91 -22.26
N ASN A 1040 16.51 -11.55 -20.98
CA ASN A 1040 17.61 -10.88 -20.29
C ASN A 1040 18.79 -11.84 -20.04
N ALA A 1041 20.00 -11.28 -19.91
CA ALA A 1041 21.14 -12.03 -19.39
C ALA A 1041 21.15 -12.04 -17.86
N GLN A 1042 21.34 -13.19 -17.20
CA GLN A 1042 21.28 -13.29 -15.73
C GLN A 1042 19.92 -12.84 -15.17
N PHE A 1043 18.85 -13.56 -15.50
CA PHE A 1043 17.51 -13.28 -15.00
C PHE A 1043 17.13 -14.22 -13.85
N THR A 1044 16.55 -13.68 -12.79
CA THR A 1044 16.07 -14.47 -11.64
C THR A 1044 14.55 -14.36 -11.50
N VAL A 1045 13.86 -15.49 -11.47
CA VAL A 1045 12.48 -15.61 -11.00
C VAL A 1045 12.51 -16.16 -9.58
N GLU A 1046 12.03 -15.39 -8.60
CA GLU A 1046 12.01 -15.83 -7.19
C GLU A 1046 10.61 -15.76 -6.58
N GLY A 1047 10.20 -16.78 -5.82
CA GLY A 1047 8.99 -16.72 -4.97
C GLY A 1047 7.65 -16.64 -5.72
N MET A 1048 7.62 -16.90 -7.01
CA MET A 1048 6.42 -16.77 -7.85
C MET A 1048 5.50 -18.00 -7.74
N ARG A 1049 4.19 -17.79 -7.88
CA ARG A 1049 3.17 -18.82 -8.06
C ARG A 1049 2.72 -18.87 -9.52
N ILE A 1050 2.73 -20.02 -10.18
CA ILE A 1050 2.23 -20.16 -11.56
C ILE A 1050 1.32 -21.39 -11.66
N ASP A 1051 0.06 -21.18 -12.08
CA ASP A 1051 -0.97 -22.22 -12.18
C ASP A 1051 -1.57 -22.30 -13.58
N ASN A 1052 -1.85 -23.52 -14.05
CA ASN A 1052 -2.75 -23.78 -15.17
C ASN A 1052 -2.35 -23.07 -16.47
N VAL A 1053 -1.09 -23.16 -16.89
CA VAL A 1053 -0.59 -22.65 -18.18
C VAL A 1053 0.04 -23.78 -19.01
N THR A 1054 0.39 -23.53 -20.27
CA THR A 1054 1.11 -24.51 -21.09
C THR A 1054 2.54 -24.67 -20.60
N ASP A 1055 3.41 -23.70 -20.87
CA ASP A 1055 4.74 -23.60 -20.28
C ASP A 1055 4.74 -22.62 -19.10
N ALA A 1056 5.45 -22.94 -18.02
CA ALA A 1056 5.47 -22.03 -16.88
C ALA A 1056 6.54 -20.94 -17.03
N ILE A 1057 7.80 -21.35 -17.22
CA ILE A 1057 8.95 -20.45 -17.27
C ILE A 1057 9.73 -20.71 -18.56
N ARG A 1058 9.87 -19.66 -19.39
CA ARG A 1058 10.48 -19.74 -20.73
C ARG A 1058 11.62 -18.73 -20.93
N PRO A 1059 12.87 -19.07 -20.59
CA PRO A 1059 14.04 -18.29 -20.99
C PRO A 1059 14.24 -18.30 -22.53
N GLN A 1060 14.57 -17.15 -23.13
CA GLN A 1060 14.66 -16.97 -24.59
C GLN A 1060 15.87 -16.12 -25.00
N ASN A 1061 16.79 -16.64 -25.82
CA ASN A 1061 17.94 -15.86 -26.36
C ASN A 1061 18.74 -15.05 -25.31
N GLY A 1062 18.70 -15.47 -24.04
CA GLY A 1062 19.30 -14.78 -22.91
C GLY A 1062 20.62 -15.38 -22.45
N GLY A 1063 21.09 -14.89 -21.30
CA GLY A 1063 22.24 -15.47 -20.57
C GLY A 1063 21.78 -16.53 -19.57
N ALA A 1064 22.59 -16.81 -18.54
CA ALA A 1064 22.18 -17.74 -17.49
C ALA A 1064 20.87 -17.29 -16.80
N PHE A 1065 20.06 -18.22 -16.31
CA PHE A 1065 18.85 -17.92 -15.54
C PHE A 1065 18.81 -18.62 -14.18
N THR A 1066 17.95 -18.13 -13.28
CA THR A 1066 17.72 -18.73 -11.96
C THR A 1066 16.23 -18.77 -11.63
N VAL A 1067 15.75 -19.93 -11.17
CA VAL A 1067 14.42 -20.14 -10.62
C VAL A 1067 14.56 -20.56 -9.17
N LYS A 1068 13.96 -19.80 -8.24
CA LYS A 1068 14.14 -20.04 -6.80
C LYS A 1068 12.86 -19.86 -6.00
N GLY A 1069 12.54 -20.82 -5.12
CA GLY A 1069 11.38 -20.67 -4.23
C GLY A 1069 10.05 -20.57 -4.99
N VAL A 1070 9.98 -21.07 -6.22
CA VAL A 1070 8.79 -20.96 -7.08
C VAL A 1070 7.85 -22.13 -6.84
N TRP A 1071 6.55 -21.88 -6.87
CA TRP A 1071 5.51 -22.91 -6.85
C TRP A 1071 4.77 -23.00 -8.19
N LEU A 1072 4.99 -24.10 -8.90
CA LEU A 1072 4.31 -24.45 -10.15
C LEU A 1072 3.27 -25.56 -9.89
N SER A 1073 2.09 -25.44 -10.50
CA SER A 1073 1.10 -26.52 -10.49
C SER A 1073 0.25 -26.52 -11.75
N TYR A 1074 -0.18 -27.72 -12.14
CA TYR A 1074 -1.00 -27.94 -13.33
C TYR A 1074 -0.40 -27.34 -14.60
N ILE A 1075 0.90 -27.54 -14.82
CA ILE A 1075 1.63 -27.05 -16.00
C ILE A 1075 1.57 -28.11 -17.08
N ARG A 1076 0.99 -27.77 -18.23
CA ARG A 1076 0.46 -28.76 -19.16
C ARG A 1076 1.35 -29.06 -20.36
N ASP A 1077 2.48 -28.37 -20.51
CA ASP A 1077 3.64 -28.81 -21.31
C ASP A 1077 4.90 -28.79 -20.44
N ASN A 1078 5.75 -27.76 -20.46
CA ASN A 1078 7.04 -27.76 -19.77
C ASN A 1078 7.04 -26.79 -18.56
N CYS A 1079 7.37 -27.29 -17.36
CA CYS A 1079 7.56 -26.44 -16.18
C CYS A 1079 8.71 -25.43 -16.38
N VAL A 1080 9.82 -25.85 -16.98
CA VAL A 1080 10.87 -24.96 -17.49
C VAL A 1080 11.21 -25.33 -18.92
N GLU A 1081 11.08 -24.38 -19.85
CA GLU A 1081 11.34 -24.56 -21.28
C GLU A 1081 12.51 -23.69 -21.74
N ASP A 1082 13.68 -24.31 -21.87
CA ASP A 1082 14.90 -23.65 -22.35
C ASP A 1082 15.39 -24.28 -23.65
N ASP A 1083 14.54 -24.17 -24.66
CA ASP A 1083 14.90 -24.58 -26.02
C ASP A 1083 16.04 -23.72 -26.61
N HIS A 1084 16.38 -22.58 -25.97
CA HIS A 1084 17.53 -21.73 -26.31
C HIS A 1084 18.85 -22.13 -25.64
N LEU A 1085 18.85 -23.20 -24.85
CA LEU A 1085 20.05 -23.90 -24.34
C LEU A 1085 20.95 -22.96 -23.53
N GLN A 1086 20.38 -22.30 -22.52
CA GLN A 1086 21.04 -21.39 -21.59
C GLN A 1086 21.58 -22.16 -20.37
N ASP A 1087 22.49 -21.53 -19.61
CA ASP A 1087 22.87 -22.04 -18.28
C ASP A 1087 21.72 -21.79 -17.31
N GLY A 1088 21.50 -22.71 -16.37
CA GLY A 1088 20.30 -22.68 -15.53
C GLY A 1088 20.54 -23.15 -14.11
N LEU A 1089 19.93 -22.45 -13.16
CA LEU A 1089 19.77 -22.92 -11.78
C LEU A 1089 18.29 -23.03 -11.44
N VAL A 1090 17.89 -24.18 -10.91
CA VAL A 1090 16.62 -24.36 -10.22
C VAL A 1090 16.92 -24.77 -8.79
N ASP A 1091 16.55 -23.93 -7.84
CA ASP A 1091 16.85 -24.12 -6.41
C ASP A 1091 15.60 -24.00 -5.56
N ASP A 1092 15.48 -24.85 -4.56
CA ASP A 1092 14.48 -24.78 -3.50
C ASP A 1092 13.05 -24.48 -4.03
N SER A 1093 12.61 -25.16 -5.08
CA SER A 1093 11.33 -24.89 -5.75
C SER A 1093 10.38 -26.09 -5.69
N LEU A 1094 9.07 -25.82 -5.68
CA LEU A 1094 8.01 -26.83 -5.64
C LEU A 1094 7.28 -26.88 -6.98
N PHE A 1095 7.53 -27.93 -7.75
CA PHE A 1095 6.83 -28.22 -9.01
C PHE A 1095 5.84 -29.35 -8.76
N ASP A 1096 4.65 -28.99 -8.26
CA ASP A 1096 3.59 -29.93 -7.87
C ASP A 1096 2.55 -30.10 -8.99
N GLY A 1097 3.02 -30.64 -10.12
CA GLY A 1097 2.16 -31.00 -11.24
C GLY A 1097 2.66 -30.47 -12.57
N CYS A 1098 3.66 -31.15 -13.13
CA CYS A 1098 4.15 -30.92 -14.48
C CYS A 1098 3.68 -32.05 -15.42
N TYR A 1099 3.35 -31.70 -16.66
CA TYR A 1099 3.24 -32.67 -17.75
C TYR A 1099 4.64 -33.12 -18.22
N ASN A 1100 5.54 -32.17 -18.47
CA ASN A 1100 6.99 -32.34 -18.61
C ASN A 1100 7.69 -31.37 -17.65
N ALA A 1101 8.71 -31.81 -16.92
CA ALA A 1101 9.35 -30.92 -15.94
C ALA A 1101 10.37 -29.96 -16.60
N PHE A 1102 11.37 -30.49 -17.29
CA PHE A 1102 12.50 -29.73 -17.82
C PHE A 1102 12.72 -30.02 -19.31
N SER A 1103 12.61 -29.00 -20.15
CA SER A 1103 12.90 -29.08 -21.59
C SER A 1103 14.13 -28.27 -21.96
N ALA A 1104 15.03 -28.89 -22.71
CA ALA A 1104 16.16 -28.24 -23.38
C ALA A 1104 16.31 -28.86 -24.77
N ARG A 1105 15.26 -28.79 -25.59
CA ARG A 1105 15.21 -29.46 -26.90
C ARG A 1105 14.94 -28.43 -27.99
N PRO A 1106 16.00 -27.86 -28.59
CA PRO A 1106 15.89 -26.72 -29.50
C PRO A 1106 15.08 -27.10 -30.75
N SER A 1107 14.23 -26.18 -31.21
CA SER A 1107 13.57 -26.32 -32.51
C SER A 1107 14.61 -26.19 -33.65
N PRO A 1108 14.31 -26.67 -34.88
CA PRO A 1108 15.17 -26.47 -36.05
C PRO A 1108 15.57 -25.01 -36.29
N THR A 1109 14.64 -24.08 -36.01
CA THR A 1109 14.90 -22.63 -36.13
C THR A 1109 15.93 -22.16 -35.10
N ILE A 1110 15.82 -22.61 -33.85
CA ILE A 1110 16.75 -22.22 -32.77
C ILE A 1110 18.14 -22.83 -32.99
N MET A 1111 18.21 -24.07 -33.49
CA MET A 1111 19.48 -24.70 -33.88
C MET A 1111 20.16 -23.94 -35.02
N THR A 1112 19.39 -23.52 -36.03
CA THR A 1112 19.93 -22.74 -37.17
C THR A 1112 20.44 -21.37 -36.73
N ALA A 1113 19.84 -20.79 -35.67
CA ALA A 1113 20.30 -19.55 -35.04
C ALA A 1113 21.61 -19.72 -34.23
N GLY A 1114 22.15 -20.95 -34.11
CA GLY A 1114 23.45 -21.22 -33.50
C GLY A 1114 23.42 -21.52 -31.99
N SER A 1115 22.25 -21.76 -31.40
CA SER A 1115 22.15 -22.10 -29.97
C SER A 1115 22.81 -23.44 -29.69
N ASN A 1116 23.74 -23.47 -28.73
CA ASN A 1116 24.43 -24.68 -28.30
C ASN A 1116 24.73 -24.62 -26.79
N GLY A 1117 24.20 -25.60 -26.05
CA GLY A 1117 24.37 -25.76 -24.62
C GLY A 1117 25.30 -26.92 -24.23
N ALA A 1118 25.94 -27.63 -25.16
CA ALA A 1118 26.70 -28.85 -24.84
C ALA A 1118 27.82 -28.66 -23.79
N THR A 1119 28.31 -27.43 -23.61
CA THR A 1119 29.32 -27.06 -22.59
C THR A 1119 28.74 -26.35 -21.37
N LYS A 1120 27.43 -26.10 -21.36
CA LYS A 1120 26.69 -25.39 -20.32
C LYS A 1120 26.18 -26.35 -19.26
N LEU A 1121 25.82 -25.81 -18.10
CA LEU A 1121 25.36 -26.61 -16.96
C LEU A 1121 24.00 -26.15 -16.44
N TRP A 1122 23.11 -27.11 -16.26
CA TRP A 1122 21.89 -26.99 -15.49
C TRP A 1122 22.05 -27.64 -14.14
N THR A 1123 21.96 -26.84 -13.09
CA THR A 1123 21.95 -27.35 -11.71
C THR A 1123 20.53 -27.31 -11.17
N ILE A 1124 20.03 -28.47 -10.75
CA ILE A 1124 18.74 -28.59 -10.08
C ILE A 1124 19.02 -29.09 -8.67
N GLN A 1125 18.62 -28.31 -7.67
CA GLN A 1125 18.92 -28.64 -6.30
C GLN A 1125 17.80 -28.27 -5.32
N ASN A 1126 17.72 -29.03 -4.22
CA ASN A 1126 16.76 -28.85 -3.13
C ASN A 1126 15.29 -28.72 -3.59
N SER A 1127 14.97 -29.21 -4.77
CA SER A 1127 13.69 -28.96 -5.42
C SER A 1127 12.82 -30.20 -5.41
N LEU A 1128 11.51 -29.99 -5.39
CA LEU A 1128 10.48 -31.01 -5.37
C LEU A 1128 9.81 -31.01 -6.74
N VAL A 1129 9.87 -32.12 -7.47
CA VAL A 1129 9.37 -32.20 -8.85
C VAL A 1129 8.45 -33.40 -9.01
N ARG A 1130 7.16 -33.14 -9.25
CA ARG A 1130 6.15 -34.18 -9.47
C ARG A 1130 5.57 -34.08 -10.88
N LEU A 1131 5.56 -35.24 -11.55
CA LEU A 1131 4.79 -35.43 -12.76
C LEU A 1131 3.34 -35.77 -12.38
N GLN A 1132 2.40 -35.01 -12.91
CA GLN A 1132 0.97 -35.22 -12.67
C GLN A 1132 0.31 -35.79 -13.93
N PRO A 1133 -0.38 -36.94 -13.85
CA PRO A 1133 -1.23 -37.40 -14.94
C PRO A 1133 -2.36 -36.41 -15.21
N MET A 1134 -2.41 -35.88 -16.43
CA MET A 1134 -3.38 -34.85 -16.86
C MET A 1134 -4.36 -35.41 -17.90
N PRO A 1135 -5.61 -34.90 -17.94
CA PRO A 1135 -6.63 -35.35 -18.88
C PRO A 1135 -6.28 -35.02 -20.33
N ALA A 1136 -6.80 -35.82 -21.26
CA ALA A 1136 -6.66 -35.65 -22.70
C ALA A 1136 -5.20 -35.43 -23.17
N PRO A 1137 -4.26 -36.32 -22.80
CA PRO A 1137 -2.84 -36.15 -23.07
C PRO A 1137 -2.48 -36.38 -24.55
N ARG A 1138 -1.25 -36.02 -24.96
CA ARG A 1138 -0.78 -36.03 -26.36
C ARG A 1138 -0.99 -37.37 -27.09
N ALA A 1139 -0.85 -38.48 -26.37
CA ALA A 1139 -1.19 -39.82 -26.87
C ALA A 1139 -2.33 -40.41 -26.04
N ALA A 1140 -3.34 -41.00 -26.69
CA ALA A 1140 -4.45 -41.60 -25.97
C ALA A 1140 -3.98 -42.72 -25.02
N SER A 1141 -4.32 -42.61 -23.74
CA SER A 1141 -4.18 -43.66 -22.75
C SER A 1141 -5.54 -44.28 -22.43
N ALA A 1142 -5.57 -45.50 -21.88
CA ALA A 1142 -6.80 -46.25 -21.63
C ALA A 1142 -7.77 -45.52 -20.66
N ASP A 1143 -7.24 -44.74 -19.73
CA ASP A 1143 -7.99 -43.92 -18.76
C ASP A 1143 -8.01 -42.42 -19.12
N ASN A 1144 -7.50 -42.06 -20.30
CA ASN A 1144 -7.37 -40.69 -20.79
C ASN A 1144 -6.55 -39.75 -19.86
N LEU A 1145 -5.66 -40.30 -19.03
CA LEU A 1145 -4.72 -39.56 -18.19
C LEU A 1145 -3.26 -39.83 -18.60
N GLY A 1146 -2.41 -38.81 -18.64
CA GLY A 1146 -1.01 -38.99 -18.99
C GLY A 1146 -0.12 -37.78 -18.69
N HIS A 1147 1.18 -38.04 -18.64
CA HIS A 1147 2.25 -37.04 -18.58
C HIS A 1147 3.41 -37.52 -19.44
N ASP A 1148 4.35 -36.63 -19.73
CA ASP A 1148 5.59 -36.93 -20.44
C ASP A 1148 6.65 -37.48 -19.48
N GLY A 1149 7.83 -36.87 -19.37
CA GLY A 1149 8.88 -37.27 -18.44
C GLY A 1149 9.46 -36.08 -17.66
N PHE A 1150 10.46 -36.35 -16.82
CA PHE A 1150 11.17 -35.29 -16.10
C PHE A 1150 12.06 -34.44 -17.02
N PHE A 1151 12.64 -35.04 -18.05
CA PHE A 1151 13.60 -34.38 -18.94
C PHE A 1151 13.26 -34.60 -20.41
N LYS A 1152 13.31 -33.53 -21.20
CA LYS A 1152 13.10 -33.52 -22.66
C LYS A 1152 14.32 -32.89 -23.34
N TRP A 1153 15.31 -33.75 -23.60
CA TRP A 1153 16.62 -33.35 -24.15
C TRP A 1153 16.71 -33.55 -25.67
N HIS A 1154 17.60 -32.80 -26.31
CA HIS A 1154 18.00 -33.01 -27.69
C HIS A 1154 18.70 -34.37 -27.84
N LEU A 1155 18.36 -35.12 -28.88
CA LEU A 1155 18.96 -36.42 -29.22
C LEU A 1155 19.14 -37.36 -28.03
N TRP A 1156 18.04 -37.69 -27.35
CA TRP A 1156 18.03 -38.64 -26.22
C TRP A 1156 18.78 -39.93 -26.56
N GLY A 1157 19.86 -40.22 -25.82
CA GLY A 1157 20.71 -41.41 -26.00
C GLY A 1157 21.95 -41.18 -26.88
N ASP A 1158 22.15 -39.97 -27.42
CA ASP A 1158 23.36 -39.57 -28.15
C ASP A 1158 23.98 -38.29 -27.54
N PRO A 1159 24.65 -38.42 -26.38
CA PRO A 1159 25.22 -37.28 -25.64
C PRO A 1159 26.41 -36.61 -26.33
N VAL A 1160 26.95 -37.22 -27.39
CA VAL A 1160 28.06 -36.66 -28.17
C VAL A 1160 27.53 -35.61 -29.14
N ASN A 1161 26.37 -35.87 -29.75
CA ASN A 1161 25.75 -34.96 -30.70
C ASN A 1161 24.64 -34.10 -30.09
N SER A 1162 24.27 -34.34 -28.82
CA SER A 1162 23.32 -33.50 -28.11
C SER A 1162 23.83 -32.06 -27.98
N LEU A 1163 22.90 -31.11 -28.14
CA LEU A 1163 23.17 -29.68 -27.97
C LEU A 1163 22.71 -29.20 -26.59
N SER A 1164 22.04 -30.06 -25.81
CA SER A 1164 21.45 -29.67 -24.55
C SER A 1164 22.50 -29.43 -23.47
N PRO A 1165 22.20 -28.60 -22.45
CA PRO A 1165 23.04 -28.46 -21.27
C PRO A 1165 23.31 -29.78 -20.56
N LYS A 1166 24.49 -29.87 -19.95
CA LYS A 1166 24.78 -30.93 -18.98
C LYS A 1166 23.97 -30.72 -17.70
N LEU A 1167 23.80 -31.76 -16.90
CA LEU A 1167 22.96 -31.77 -15.70
C LEU A 1167 23.76 -32.02 -14.43
N ALA A 1168 23.43 -31.29 -13.37
CA ALA A 1168 23.86 -31.57 -12.01
C ALA A 1168 22.65 -31.58 -11.05
N LEU A 1169 22.53 -32.63 -10.23
CA LEU A 1169 21.32 -32.90 -9.44
C LEU A 1169 21.65 -33.11 -7.95
N TYR A 1170 21.18 -32.24 -7.06
CA TYR A 1170 21.53 -32.31 -5.63
C TYR A 1170 20.35 -32.15 -4.68
N GLY A 1171 20.07 -33.17 -3.86
CA GLY A 1171 19.11 -33.03 -2.77
C GLY A 1171 17.66 -32.87 -3.22
N ASN A 1172 17.30 -33.37 -4.41
CA ASN A 1172 15.95 -33.22 -4.96
C ASN A 1172 15.05 -34.40 -4.57
N VAL A 1173 13.74 -34.17 -4.55
CA VAL A 1173 12.72 -35.23 -4.47
C VAL A 1173 11.90 -35.20 -5.74
N PHE A 1174 11.99 -36.28 -6.52
CA PHE A 1174 11.18 -36.48 -7.72
C PHE A 1174 10.02 -37.42 -7.40
N MET A 1175 8.86 -37.21 -8.03
CA MET A 1175 7.70 -38.09 -7.86
C MET A 1175 7.02 -38.37 -9.20
N ALA A 1176 6.71 -39.64 -9.45
CA ALA A 1176 5.88 -40.06 -10.57
C ALA A 1176 4.93 -41.19 -10.17
N GLU A 1177 3.70 -41.10 -10.66
CA GLU A 1177 2.63 -42.06 -10.34
C GLU A 1177 2.49 -43.16 -11.41
N ARG A 1178 3.04 -42.94 -12.59
CA ARG A 1178 2.97 -43.89 -13.71
C ARG A 1178 4.08 -43.68 -14.73
N VAL A 1179 4.17 -44.61 -15.67
CA VAL A 1179 5.10 -44.50 -16.81
C VAL A 1179 4.61 -43.39 -17.73
N GLY A 1180 5.51 -42.50 -18.11
CA GLY A 1180 5.24 -41.42 -19.06
C GLY A 1180 4.95 -41.90 -20.47
N GLN A 1181 4.33 -41.04 -21.27
CA GLN A 1181 3.93 -41.35 -22.64
C GLN A 1181 5.10 -41.55 -23.60
N VAL A 1182 6.26 -40.98 -23.29
CA VAL A 1182 7.52 -41.19 -24.01
C VAL A 1182 8.17 -42.55 -23.72
N GLY A 1183 7.59 -43.37 -22.84
CA GLY A 1183 8.06 -44.70 -22.49
C GLY A 1183 8.97 -44.72 -21.26
N GLY A 1184 9.10 -45.92 -20.67
CA GLY A 1184 9.83 -46.16 -19.42
C GLY A 1184 11.28 -45.69 -19.44
N ASP A 1185 12.00 -45.96 -20.53
CA ASP A 1185 13.42 -45.62 -20.68
C ASP A 1185 13.70 -44.11 -20.56
N ARG A 1186 12.69 -43.27 -20.84
CA ARG A 1186 12.78 -41.80 -20.84
C ARG A 1186 12.28 -41.15 -19.55
N MET A 1187 11.95 -41.94 -18.53
CA MET A 1187 11.63 -41.45 -17.19
C MET A 1187 12.88 -41.14 -16.35
N GLY A 1188 14.04 -41.68 -16.75
CA GLY A 1188 15.30 -41.51 -16.02
C GLY A 1188 16.06 -40.23 -16.37
N ILE A 1189 17.37 -40.24 -16.11
CA ILE A 1189 18.26 -39.13 -16.45
C ILE A 1189 18.70 -39.27 -17.92
N PRO A 1190 18.78 -38.17 -18.71
CA PRO A 1190 19.33 -38.22 -20.05
C PRO A 1190 20.72 -38.90 -20.07
N PRO A 1191 20.91 -39.99 -20.84
CA PRO A 1191 22.16 -40.74 -20.82
C PRO A 1191 23.36 -39.89 -21.22
N GLY A 1192 24.41 -39.88 -20.40
CA GLY A 1192 25.67 -39.16 -20.67
C GLY A 1192 25.64 -37.65 -20.47
N GLU A 1193 24.54 -37.11 -19.92
CA GLU A 1193 24.40 -35.67 -19.65
C GLU A 1193 24.69 -35.30 -18.19
N LEU A 1194 24.72 -36.28 -17.27
CA LEU A 1194 24.94 -36.06 -15.85
C LEU A 1194 26.43 -35.77 -15.56
N GLN A 1195 26.73 -34.55 -15.12
CA GLN A 1195 28.06 -34.11 -14.66
C GLN A 1195 28.28 -34.33 -13.16
N GLY A 1196 27.22 -34.19 -12.35
CA GLY A 1196 27.34 -34.29 -10.89
C GLY A 1196 26.02 -34.64 -10.23
N CYS A 1197 26.06 -35.41 -9.14
CA CYS A 1197 24.84 -35.89 -8.51
C CYS A 1197 25.05 -36.32 -7.05
N ALA A 1198 24.15 -35.92 -6.14
CA ALA A 1198 24.10 -36.43 -4.77
C ALA A 1198 22.71 -36.32 -4.13
N ASN A 1199 22.36 -37.28 -3.27
CA ASN A 1199 21.22 -37.22 -2.35
C ASN A 1199 19.86 -36.95 -3.02
N ASN A 1200 19.59 -37.54 -4.18
CA ASN A 1200 18.28 -37.42 -4.82
C ASN A 1200 17.36 -38.57 -4.40
N VAL A 1201 16.06 -38.32 -4.33
CA VAL A 1201 15.04 -39.32 -4.05
C VAL A 1201 14.07 -39.42 -5.22
N MET A 1202 13.74 -40.63 -5.63
CA MET A 1202 12.66 -40.92 -6.58
C MET A 1202 11.52 -41.62 -5.84
N VAL A 1203 10.40 -40.94 -5.69
CA VAL A 1203 9.14 -41.48 -5.18
C VAL A 1203 8.36 -42.06 -6.36
N TRP A 1204 8.41 -43.38 -6.52
CA TRP A 1204 7.75 -44.11 -7.60
C TRP A 1204 6.49 -44.79 -7.09
N LEU A 1205 5.31 -44.32 -7.50
CA LEU A 1205 4.03 -44.91 -7.12
C LEU A 1205 3.40 -45.78 -8.22
N GLY A 1206 4.07 -45.92 -9.36
CA GLY A 1206 3.63 -46.79 -10.44
C GLY A 1206 3.79 -48.27 -10.12
N THR A 1207 3.24 -49.12 -10.99
CA THR A 1207 3.33 -50.58 -10.83
C THR A 1207 4.72 -51.09 -11.19
N GLY A 1208 5.25 -52.01 -10.37
CA GLY A 1208 6.57 -52.63 -10.59
C GLY A 1208 7.75 -51.71 -10.22
N PRO A 1209 9.00 -52.12 -10.55
CA PRO A 1209 10.17 -51.28 -10.33
C PRO A 1209 10.12 -50.02 -11.19
N PHE A 1210 10.85 -48.98 -10.76
CA PHE A 1210 11.01 -47.78 -11.57
C PHE A 1210 11.60 -48.14 -12.96
N PRO A 1211 11.03 -47.65 -14.08
CA PRO A 1211 11.22 -48.25 -15.40
C PRO A 1211 12.53 -47.86 -16.10
N SER A 1212 13.35 -46.98 -15.52
CA SER A 1212 14.64 -46.56 -16.09
C SER A 1212 15.76 -46.74 -15.08
N ALA A 1213 17.00 -46.96 -15.56
CA ALA A 1213 18.16 -47.03 -14.68
C ALA A 1213 18.47 -45.64 -14.12
N LEU A 1214 18.47 -45.53 -12.79
CA LEU A 1214 18.89 -44.32 -12.09
C LEU A 1214 20.33 -44.47 -11.58
N PRO A 1215 21.13 -43.38 -11.60
CA PRO A 1215 22.49 -43.40 -11.08
C PRO A 1215 22.51 -43.61 -9.55
N PRO A 1216 23.63 -44.09 -8.97
CA PRO A 1216 23.72 -44.46 -7.55
C PRO A 1216 23.38 -43.35 -6.54
N CYS A 1217 23.43 -42.10 -6.97
CA CYS A 1217 23.04 -40.93 -6.19
C CYS A 1217 21.52 -40.78 -5.97
N PHE A 1218 20.70 -41.69 -6.52
CA PHE A 1218 19.25 -41.76 -6.31
C PHE A 1218 18.88 -42.87 -5.33
N THR A 1219 18.03 -42.54 -4.36
CA THR A 1219 17.27 -43.52 -3.58
C THR A 1219 15.86 -43.64 -4.15
N VAL A 1220 15.45 -44.83 -4.56
CA VAL A 1220 14.09 -45.09 -5.04
C VAL A 1220 13.22 -45.60 -3.90
N THR A 1221 12.05 -45.02 -3.70
CA THR A 1221 11.07 -45.43 -2.68
C THR A 1221 9.66 -45.43 -3.26
N THR A 1222 8.80 -46.30 -2.72
CA THR A 1222 7.35 -46.28 -2.99
C THR A 1222 6.56 -45.56 -1.90
N ASP A 1223 7.25 -45.05 -0.88
CA ASP A 1223 6.65 -44.34 0.25
C ASP A 1223 6.29 -42.90 -0.15
N ARG A 1224 5.00 -42.68 -0.42
CA ARG A 1224 4.44 -41.36 -0.74
C ARG A 1224 4.70 -40.32 0.35
N SER A 1225 4.81 -40.73 1.62
CA SER A 1225 4.98 -39.79 2.73
C SER A 1225 6.29 -39.00 2.65
N VAL A 1226 7.29 -39.50 1.91
CA VAL A 1226 8.53 -38.76 1.61
C VAL A 1226 8.25 -37.51 0.78
N TRP A 1227 7.37 -37.62 -0.23
CA TRP A 1227 6.92 -36.47 -1.00
C TRP A 1227 6.07 -35.53 -0.14
N ASP A 1228 5.04 -36.07 0.51
CA ASP A 1228 4.09 -35.24 1.27
C ASP A 1228 4.78 -34.46 2.41
N THR A 1229 5.76 -35.09 3.09
CA THR A 1229 6.58 -34.43 4.12
C THR A 1229 7.46 -33.35 3.51
N ALA A 1230 8.13 -33.64 2.40
CA ALA A 1230 8.99 -32.66 1.74
C ALA A 1230 8.19 -31.43 1.26
N VAL A 1231 6.98 -31.63 0.71
CA VAL A 1231 6.07 -30.54 0.34
C VAL A 1231 5.64 -29.74 1.57
N GLY A 1232 5.24 -30.41 2.65
CA GLY A 1232 4.90 -29.75 3.92
C GLY A 1232 6.04 -28.90 4.48
N ASP A 1233 7.28 -29.41 4.44
CA ASP A 1233 8.48 -28.70 4.87
C ASP A 1233 8.79 -27.52 3.99
N TRP A 1234 8.65 -27.67 2.67
CA TRP A 1234 8.83 -26.59 1.71
C TRP A 1234 7.82 -25.46 1.92
N LEU A 1235 6.53 -25.79 2.06
CA LEU A 1235 5.45 -24.81 2.32
C LEU A 1235 5.62 -24.08 3.65
N ARG A 1236 6.23 -24.71 4.66
CA ARG A 1236 6.58 -24.05 5.93
C ARG A 1236 7.75 -23.09 5.78
N ARG A 1237 8.73 -23.40 4.95
CA ARG A 1237 9.89 -22.52 4.68
C ARG A 1237 9.56 -21.36 3.74
N HIS A 1238 8.46 -21.46 2.98
CA HIS A 1238 8.03 -20.47 1.98
C HIS A 1238 6.62 -19.92 2.27
N PRO A 1239 6.39 -19.25 3.41
CA PRO A 1239 5.07 -18.73 3.76
C PRO A 1239 4.59 -17.60 2.84
N ASP A 1240 5.50 -16.90 2.17
CA ASP A 1240 5.21 -15.73 1.34
C ASP A 1240 4.79 -16.07 -0.10
N VAL A 1241 4.94 -17.34 -0.53
CA VAL A 1241 4.48 -17.78 -1.85
C VAL A 1241 2.96 -17.93 -1.80
N ARG A 1242 2.27 -17.22 -2.70
CA ARG A 1242 0.81 -17.16 -2.75
C ARG A 1242 0.22 -18.55 -3.00
N ARG A 1243 -0.73 -18.97 -2.16
CA ARG A 1243 -1.35 -20.30 -2.19
C ARG A 1243 -2.55 -20.35 -3.12
#